data_AF-A0ABD3VAI3-F1
#
_entry.id   AF-A0ABD3VAI3-F1
#
_cell.length_a   1.000
_cell.length_b   1.000
_cell.length_c   1.000
_cell.angle_alpha   90.00
_cell.angle_beta   90.00
_cell.angle_gamma   90.00
#
_symmetry.space_group_name_H-M   'P 1'
#
loop_
_entity.id
_entity.type
_entity.pdbx_description
1 polymer ?
#
loop_
_entity_poly.entity_id
_entity_poly.type
_entity_poly.pdbx_seq_one_letter_code
_entity_poly.pdbx_strand_id
1 'polypeptide(L)'
;PVTIKKLLVALVLVVVDPSINFHVAKSSAVETYDPAKLVTEILKGLCSSEQVCETCLFKDEITSTLLSPISHFLDVADHQTPSESTLLHVADILCMIASSTKGRRHLIYGEKKDVFTRTKSSAAHIIAEFTKKALLKDLPKEAGQAPSQAVIGSYLYICHQLYNTCEGLLVLYPYELHASVAKAYQQASQEAESVPTPTPIEDDDSSSDSSSLAAKESYDLLHWEDTLRDNLLNFASTAKGILLLQQTGALNECIVYMNARYEKKLQVSKCEKFGYGYMVTQLAATAPGMAALEKTGYLKALISELWAVLECGPSDAPLFTPKSWPVDPVERISHKHLIRLLNVLSAFPAVYEVLATRPLPTKDSYTFREMPDTIAGFLDRLVLLNSPAKVHSLFNVEQSHAFGLRVLSVMISCLDTHLLLQAQYKFQECLLSDQADNLHHTDSNEIIVDCLSVERNNILVRSYQLGGPSERTLPPRIIKNMENPYPYPMFTSYPIPKEYISNQGRSAMKQDNELIKFLDSKKPEKGKAWLEKCRTILVKLLQTKPEQVKGKVVQKLLEQAAAVMTTITEEAIFPLLQFSGNDSSVKKFNLSPLQSLGIKIAVRYGIHLKVIHTSSEATEKLGHLLKKCALFLQQQQKPVDSKLLYLQGSYPGFDWFASTIFIIFSGNNEKSWEFLHEFSTLGASGYLWMPRLHASVHLPTALMSSGIPPLFSSTGHNIELILQIELPLVASAFRMSGYTPTQICLHWLKQCFWNYLDWFDICHYVCVCLIMGIDYQVYLCVAILKHLQKQVMEHMQTQDLIIFLKEEPIHEFHVSKNLKYMQELEKKYRKIILPDLLNITKP
;
A
#
# COMPACT_ATOMS: atom_id res chain seq x y z
N PRO A 1 42.06 34.43 6.15
CA PRO A 1 41.54 33.35 5.28
C PRO A 1 40.00 33.29 5.32
N VAL A 2 39.33 33.53 4.18
CA VAL A 2 37.88 33.36 4.06
C VAL A 2 37.59 31.86 3.95
N THR A 3 36.86 31.31 4.91
CA THR A 3 36.41 29.91 4.83
C THR A 3 35.32 29.76 3.78
N ILE A 4 35.25 28.61 3.08
CA ILE A 4 34.21 28.28 2.09
C ILE A 4 32.79 28.59 2.62
N LYS A 5 32.52 28.28 3.89
CA LYS A 5 31.24 28.57 4.56
C LYS A 5 30.89 30.07 4.53
N LYS A 6 31.84 30.95 4.88
CA LYS A 6 31.64 32.42 4.87
C LYS A 6 31.44 32.95 3.45
N LEU A 7 32.11 32.37 2.46
CA LEU A 7 31.90 32.73 1.05
C LEU A 7 30.48 32.36 0.60
N LEU A 8 30.00 31.16 0.94
CA LEU A 8 28.66 30.70 0.58
C LEU A 8 27.56 31.52 1.26
N VAL A 9 27.73 31.88 2.54
CA VAL A 9 26.80 32.79 3.24
C VAL A 9 26.77 34.16 2.55
N ALA A 10 27.93 34.71 2.16
CA ALA A 10 27.99 35.96 1.40
C ALA A 10 27.27 35.87 0.05
N LEU A 11 27.41 34.74 -0.67
CA LEU A 11 26.67 34.49 -1.90
C LEU A 11 25.15 34.42 -1.64
N VAL A 12 24.71 33.73 -0.60
CA VAL A 12 23.28 33.69 -0.24
C VAL A 12 22.75 35.09 0.10
N LEU A 13 23.53 35.92 0.78
CA LEU A 13 23.14 37.31 1.08
C LEU A 13 22.93 38.15 -0.19
N VAL A 14 23.69 37.91 -1.27
CA VAL A 14 23.46 38.56 -2.58
C VAL A 14 22.07 38.24 -3.16
N VAL A 15 21.51 37.07 -2.83
CA VAL A 15 20.17 36.65 -3.26
C VAL A 15 19.08 37.21 -2.34
N VAL A 16 19.33 37.17 -1.02
CA VAL A 16 18.36 37.45 0.05
C VAL A 16 18.22 38.95 0.35
N ASP A 17 19.28 39.75 0.14
CA ASP A 17 19.28 41.19 0.36
C ASP A 17 19.97 41.92 -0.83
N PRO A 18 19.22 42.23 -1.90
CA PRO A 18 19.75 42.90 -3.08
C PRO A 18 20.30 44.31 -2.79
N SER A 19 19.88 44.92 -1.67
CA SER A 19 20.33 46.25 -1.22
C SER A 19 21.78 46.27 -0.75
N ILE A 20 22.35 45.10 -0.42
CA ILE A 20 23.78 44.96 -0.05
C ILE A 20 24.69 45.07 -1.30
N ASN A 21 24.15 45.00 -2.52
CA ASN A 21 24.94 45.22 -3.72
C ASN A 21 25.35 46.70 -3.85
N PHE A 22 26.67 46.90 -3.85
CA PHE A 22 27.38 48.15 -4.08
C PHE A 22 26.66 49.08 -5.06
N HIS A 23 26.62 50.36 -4.69
CA HIS A 23 26.42 51.50 -5.58
C HIS A 23 27.28 51.40 -6.84
N VAL A 24 26.83 50.66 -7.85
CA VAL A 24 27.35 50.82 -9.21
C VAL A 24 26.46 51.86 -9.86
N ALA A 25 27.03 53.04 -10.06
CA ALA A 25 26.40 54.15 -10.74
C ALA A 25 25.75 53.67 -12.04
N LYS A 26 24.45 53.94 -12.20
CA LYS A 26 23.70 53.67 -13.42
C LYS A 26 24.41 54.33 -14.61
N SER A 27 25.12 53.56 -15.44
CA SER A 27 25.39 53.96 -16.82
C SER A 27 24.36 53.30 -17.71
N SER A 28 23.67 54.12 -18.49
CA SER A 28 22.64 53.74 -19.45
C SER A 28 23.10 52.68 -20.45
N ALA A 29 22.20 51.71 -20.69
CA ALA A 29 22.13 50.85 -21.86
C ALA A 29 23.20 49.75 -22.03
N VAL A 30 23.12 48.68 -21.24
CA VAL A 30 23.45 47.28 -21.63
C VAL A 30 22.60 46.37 -20.72
N GLU A 31 22.11 45.23 -21.25
CA GLU A 31 21.35 44.20 -20.52
C GLU A 31 21.71 44.13 -19.02
N THR A 32 20.75 44.48 -18.16
CA THR A 32 20.92 44.49 -16.70
C THR A 32 21.29 43.08 -16.21
N TYR A 33 22.57 42.91 -15.89
CA TYR A 33 23.10 41.71 -15.26
C TYR A 33 22.50 41.59 -13.86
N ASP A 34 21.72 40.54 -13.59
CA ASP A 34 21.15 40.25 -12.26
C ASP A 34 22.11 39.33 -11.47
N PRO A 35 22.85 39.85 -10.48
CA PRO A 35 23.77 39.05 -9.68
C PRO A 35 23.05 37.95 -8.90
N ALA A 36 21.80 38.17 -8.47
CA ALA A 36 21.03 37.18 -7.72
C ALA A 36 20.72 35.96 -8.59
N LYS A 37 20.38 36.18 -9.87
CA LYS A 37 20.15 35.09 -10.83
C LYS A 37 21.41 34.27 -11.09
N LEU A 38 22.57 34.92 -11.27
CA LEU A 38 23.85 34.21 -11.44
C LEU A 38 24.17 33.36 -10.21
N VAL A 39 24.08 33.95 -9.02
CA VAL A 39 24.36 33.24 -7.77
C VAL A 39 23.40 32.07 -7.58
N THR A 40 22.12 32.26 -7.92
CA THR A 40 21.12 31.18 -7.91
C THR A 40 21.55 30.01 -8.80
N GLU A 41 21.98 30.26 -10.04
CA GLU A 41 22.48 29.20 -10.93
C GLU A 41 23.77 28.54 -10.41
N ILE A 42 24.68 29.28 -9.77
CA ILE A 42 25.87 28.71 -9.13
C ILE A 42 25.47 27.77 -7.99
N LEU A 43 24.57 28.21 -7.11
CA LEU A 43 24.09 27.41 -5.98
C LEU A 43 23.32 26.17 -6.45
N LYS A 44 22.52 26.29 -7.53
CA LYS A 44 21.87 25.15 -8.20
C LYS A 44 22.90 24.20 -8.82
N GLY A 45 23.95 24.72 -9.44
CA GLY A 45 25.06 23.95 -9.97
C GLY A 45 25.73 23.10 -8.89
N LEU A 46 25.99 23.69 -7.71
CA LEU A 46 26.50 22.96 -6.53
C LEU A 46 25.53 21.87 -6.06
N CYS A 47 24.22 22.06 -6.23
CA CYS A 47 23.20 21.06 -5.95
C CYS A 47 23.19 19.84 -6.87
N SER A 48 23.98 19.85 -7.95
CA SER A 48 24.07 18.71 -8.88
C SER A 48 24.80 17.49 -8.28
N SER A 49 25.60 17.67 -7.22
CA SER A 49 26.30 16.59 -6.52
C SER A 49 25.96 16.57 -5.03
N GLU A 50 25.32 15.50 -4.58
CA GLU A 50 24.86 15.35 -3.19
C GLU A 50 26.02 15.43 -2.18
N GLN A 51 27.21 14.93 -2.54
CA GLN A 51 28.41 14.95 -1.69
C GLN A 51 29.01 16.36 -1.56
N VAL A 52 28.91 17.17 -2.62
CA VAL A 52 29.35 18.57 -2.59
C VAL A 52 28.41 19.39 -1.71
N CYS A 53 27.09 19.19 -1.85
CA CYS A 53 26.10 19.83 -0.99
C CYS A 53 26.30 19.54 0.50
N GLU A 54 26.59 18.30 0.86
CA GLU A 54 26.81 17.90 2.26
C GLU A 54 27.99 18.65 2.89
N THR A 55 29.03 18.89 2.11
CA THR A 55 30.20 19.63 2.57
C THR A 55 29.94 21.14 2.61
N CYS A 56 29.22 21.66 1.62
CA CYS A 56 29.09 23.09 1.34
C CYS A 56 27.77 23.72 1.83
N LEU A 57 26.63 23.21 1.34
CA LEU A 57 25.31 23.85 1.44
C LEU A 57 24.45 23.35 2.61
N PHE A 58 24.62 22.10 3.05
CA PHE A 58 23.87 21.51 4.16
C PHE A 58 24.46 21.98 5.50
N LYS A 59 24.35 23.29 5.74
CA LYS A 59 24.81 24.00 6.92
C LYS A 59 23.67 24.84 7.48
N ASP A 60 23.45 24.76 8.79
CA ASP A 60 22.31 25.44 9.44
C ASP A 60 22.36 26.96 9.21
N GLU A 61 23.56 27.54 9.21
CA GLU A 61 23.77 28.97 8.94
C GLU A 61 23.29 29.37 7.54
N ILE A 62 23.67 28.62 6.50
CA ILE A 62 23.26 28.88 5.10
C ILE A 62 21.74 28.75 4.96
N THR A 63 21.16 27.69 5.52
CA THR A 63 19.72 27.48 5.48
C THR A 63 18.96 28.56 6.25
N SER A 64 19.46 28.99 7.40
CA SER A 64 18.85 30.10 8.16
C SER A 64 18.90 31.42 7.38
N THR A 65 19.98 31.70 6.65
CA THR A 65 20.09 32.88 5.79
C THR A 65 19.12 32.80 4.60
N LEU A 66 19.00 31.64 3.95
CA LEU A 66 18.04 31.43 2.87
C LEU A 66 16.59 31.66 3.34
N LEU A 67 16.26 31.32 4.59
CA LEU A 67 14.90 31.43 5.13
C LEU A 67 14.59 32.79 5.76
N SER A 68 15.54 33.71 5.86
CA SER A 68 15.26 35.01 6.48
C SER A 68 14.15 35.80 5.76
N PRO A 69 14.02 35.81 4.41
CA PRO A 69 12.94 36.52 3.74
C PRO A 69 11.55 36.03 4.16
N ILE A 70 11.34 34.72 4.24
CA ILE A 70 10.05 34.16 4.64
C ILE A 70 9.81 34.24 6.14
N SER A 71 10.88 34.27 6.95
CA SER A 71 10.78 34.49 8.39
C SER A 71 10.28 35.90 8.68
N HIS A 72 10.75 36.91 7.93
CA HIS A 72 10.21 38.28 8.01
C HIS A 72 8.72 38.36 7.66
N PHE A 73 8.22 37.51 6.74
CA PHE A 73 6.78 37.41 6.44
C PHE A 73 5.97 36.74 7.57
N LEU A 74 6.61 35.93 8.42
CA LEU A 74 5.97 35.24 9.52
C LEU A 74 5.98 36.04 10.83
N ASP A 75 6.99 36.90 11.01
CA ASP A 75 7.14 37.79 12.16
C ASP A 75 6.31 39.08 12.00
N VAL A 76 5.92 39.68 13.14
CA VAL A 76 5.10 40.90 13.22
C VAL A 76 5.98 42.17 13.28
N ALA A 77 7.25 42.06 12.93
CA ALA A 77 8.21 43.16 13.04
C ALA A 77 8.27 43.98 11.74
N ASP A 78 8.47 45.30 11.87
CA ASP A 78 8.67 46.23 10.74
C ASP A 78 9.99 45.91 10.00
N HIS A 79 9.92 44.96 9.07
CA HIS A 79 10.99 44.60 8.16
C HIS A 79 10.63 45.01 6.74
N GLN A 80 11.64 45.41 5.95
CA GLN A 80 11.44 45.73 4.54
C GLN A 80 10.99 44.47 3.79
N THR A 81 9.87 44.56 3.08
CA THR A 81 9.22 43.40 2.45
C THR A 81 10.10 42.85 1.32
N PRO A 82 10.47 41.55 1.34
CA PRO A 82 11.31 40.99 0.31
C PRO A 82 10.60 40.99 -1.05
N SER A 83 11.35 41.21 -2.13
CA SER A 83 10.78 41.21 -3.47
C SER A 83 10.32 39.81 -3.90
N GLU A 84 9.35 39.76 -4.82
CA GLU A 84 8.87 38.51 -5.41
C GLU A 84 10.00 37.71 -6.06
N SER A 85 10.92 38.40 -6.76
CA SER A 85 12.10 37.78 -7.38
C SER A 85 13.03 37.12 -6.36
N THR A 86 13.26 37.76 -5.21
CA THR A 86 14.06 37.17 -4.12
C THR A 86 13.40 35.90 -3.59
N LEU A 87 12.08 35.91 -3.37
CA LEU A 87 11.35 34.74 -2.89
C LEU A 87 11.42 33.57 -3.87
N LEU A 88 11.33 33.83 -5.18
CA LEU A 88 11.46 32.81 -6.23
C LEU A 88 12.88 32.24 -6.33
N HIS A 89 13.91 33.08 -6.29
CA HIS A 89 15.31 32.61 -6.29
C HIS A 89 15.62 31.73 -5.08
N VAL A 90 15.17 32.14 -3.88
CA VAL A 90 15.28 31.32 -2.66
C VAL A 90 14.54 30.00 -2.82
N ALA A 91 13.31 30.03 -3.35
CA ALA A 91 12.51 28.83 -3.54
C ALA A 91 13.19 27.84 -4.51
N ASP A 92 13.79 28.33 -5.60
CA ASP A 92 14.53 27.51 -6.56
C ASP A 92 15.73 26.79 -5.91
N ILE A 93 16.49 27.49 -5.06
CA ILE A 93 17.63 26.89 -4.33
C ILE A 93 17.14 25.83 -3.34
N LEU A 94 16.12 26.16 -2.53
CA LEU A 94 15.55 25.24 -1.54
C LEU A 94 14.91 24.02 -2.19
N CYS A 95 14.27 24.20 -3.35
CA CYS A 95 13.72 23.12 -4.16
C CYS A 95 14.81 22.15 -4.60
N MET A 96 15.95 22.65 -5.08
CA MET A 96 17.09 21.79 -5.44
C MET A 96 17.67 21.05 -4.24
N ILE A 97 17.76 21.69 -3.07
CA ILE A 97 18.15 21.03 -1.82
C ILE A 97 17.17 19.89 -1.49
N ALA A 98 15.87 20.16 -1.54
CA ALA A 98 14.80 19.20 -1.22
C ALA A 98 14.68 18.04 -2.24
N SER A 99 15.28 18.15 -3.43
CA SER A 99 15.27 17.07 -4.42
C SER A 99 16.12 15.85 -3.99
N SER A 100 17.15 16.06 -3.16
CA SER A 100 18.06 15.01 -2.69
C SER A 100 17.65 14.43 -1.33
N THR A 101 17.99 13.16 -1.08
CA THR A 101 17.63 12.50 0.20
C THR A 101 18.33 13.14 1.38
N LYS A 102 19.64 13.44 1.27
CA LYS A 102 20.38 14.13 2.32
C LYS A 102 19.91 15.56 2.52
N GLY A 103 19.55 16.27 1.45
CA GLY A 103 19.03 17.64 1.54
C GLY A 103 17.66 17.71 2.22
N ARG A 104 16.74 16.77 1.95
CA ARG A 104 15.47 16.67 2.71
C ARG A 104 15.73 16.46 4.20
N ARG A 105 16.62 15.54 4.56
CA ARG A 105 16.99 15.29 5.97
C ARG A 105 17.60 16.52 6.62
N HIS A 106 18.44 17.27 5.90
CA HIS A 106 18.99 18.53 6.37
C HIS A 106 17.88 19.56 6.64
N LEU A 107 16.91 19.72 5.73
CA LEU A 107 15.78 20.63 5.96
C LEU A 107 14.90 20.21 7.14
N ILE A 108 14.77 18.90 7.40
CA ILE A 108 13.94 18.36 8.47
C ILE A 108 14.62 18.45 9.84
N TYR A 109 15.91 18.09 9.95
CA TYR A 109 16.62 17.94 11.24
C TYR A 109 17.75 18.96 11.48
N GLY A 110 18.39 19.45 10.41
CA GLY A 110 19.59 20.29 10.45
C GLY A 110 20.91 19.50 10.42
N GLU A 111 22.04 20.21 10.54
CA GLU A 111 23.40 19.73 10.22
C GLU A 111 23.92 18.57 11.10
N LYS A 112 23.44 18.42 12.35
CA LYS A 112 24.05 17.53 13.37
C LYS A 112 23.07 16.67 14.17
N LYS A 113 21.81 16.59 13.75
CA LYS A 113 20.76 15.99 14.57
C LYS A 113 20.43 14.57 14.16
N ASP A 114 20.28 13.70 15.16
CA ASP A 114 19.80 12.33 14.97
C ASP A 114 18.39 12.33 14.38
N VAL A 115 18.13 11.34 13.52
CA VAL A 115 16.82 11.08 12.92
C VAL A 115 15.75 11.06 14.02
N PHE A 116 14.63 11.76 13.78
CA PHE A 116 13.49 11.92 14.67
C PHE A 116 13.67 12.79 15.92
N THR A 117 14.73 13.60 16.02
CA THR A 117 14.73 14.71 16.98
C THR A 117 13.76 15.80 16.52
N ARG A 118 12.59 15.88 17.15
CA ARG A 118 11.58 16.91 16.86
C ARG A 118 12.11 18.29 17.28
N THR A 119 12.52 19.10 16.32
CA THR A 119 12.80 20.52 16.56
C THR A 119 11.86 21.37 15.75
N LYS A 120 10.87 21.99 16.41
CA LYS A 120 9.88 22.89 15.77
C LYS A 120 10.51 24.10 15.04
N SER A 121 11.80 24.33 15.24
CA SER A 121 12.58 25.41 14.63
C SER A 121 13.38 24.99 13.39
N SER A 122 13.16 23.79 12.83
CA SER A 122 13.86 23.38 11.60
C SER A 122 13.29 24.08 10.37
N ALA A 123 14.07 24.09 9.28
CA ALA A 123 13.72 24.73 8.02
C ALA A 123 12.36 24.27 7.46
N ALA A 124 12.10 22.96 7.52
CA ALA A 124 10.83 22.38 7.05
C ALA A 124 9.61 22.98 7.75
N HIS A 125 9.71 23.26 9.05
CA HIS A 125 8.63 23.86 9.84
C HIS A 125 8.32 25.30 9.41
N ILE A 126 9.36 26.11 9.19
CA ILE A 126 9.23 27.51 8.73
C ILE A 126 8.61 27.57 7.33
N ILE A 127 9.12 26.75 6.41
CA ILE A 127 8.61 26.66 5.03
C ILE A 127 7.13 26.26 5.01
N ALA A 128 6.75 25.26 5.80
CA ALA A 128 5.37 24.77 5.86
C ALA A 128 4.42 25.78 6.51
N GLU A 129 4.86 26.49 7.55
CA GLU A 129 4.06 27.54 8.18
C GLU A 129 3.80 28.71 7.22
N PHE A 130 4.84 29.19 6.53
CA PHE A 130 4.71 30.23 5.51
C PHE A 130 3.76 29.79 4.40
N THR A 131 3.97 28.59 3.86
CA THR A 131 3.12 28.05 2.78
C THR A 131 1.65 27.95 3.20
N LYS A 132 1.38 27.45 4.41
CA LYS A 132 0.01 27.34 4.94
C LYS A 132 -0.65 28.71 5.04
N LYS A 133 0.00 29.68 5.70
CA LYS A 133 -0.56 31.02 5.89
C LYS A 133 -0.76 31.73 4.55
N ALA A 134 0.18 31.58 3.62
CA ALA A 134 0.08 32.17 2.29
C ALA A 134 -1.10 31.58 1.48
N LEU A 135 -1.29 30.25 1.51
CA LEU A 135 -2.44 29.59 0.86
C LEU A 135 -3.79 30.05 1.42
N LEU A 136 -3.87 30.26 2.74
CA LEU A 136 -5.09 30.66 3.42
C LEU A 136 -5.29 32.19 3.45
N LYS A 137 -4.39 32.97 2.83
CA LYS A 137 -4.38 34.44 2.86
C LYS A 137 -4.38 35.00 4.31
N ASP A 138 -3.71 34.29 5.22
CA ASP A 138 -3.63 34.55 6.67
C ASP A 138 -2.22 35.01 7.11
N LEU A 139 -1.50 35.69 6.21
CA LEU A 139 -0.24 36.33 6.55
C LEU A 139 -0.51 37.67 7.27
N PRO A 140 0.38 38.12 8.17
CA PRO A 140 0.25 39.42 8.84
C PRO A 140 0.02 40.54 7.83
N LYS A 141 -1.02 41.37 8.04
CA LYS A 141 -1.38 42.48 7.12
C LYS A 141 -0.29 43.55 7.02
N GLU A 142 0.60 43.59 8.01
CA GLU A 142 1.74 44.51 8.10
C GLU A 142 2.93 44.03 7.23
N ALA A 143 2.93 42.78 6.75
CA ALA A 143 3.99 42.19 5.93
C ALA A 143 3.97 42.61 4.44
N GLY A 144 3.16 43.60 4.06
CA GLY A 144 3.09 44.15 2.70
C GLY A 144 2.10 43.48 1.75
N GLN A 145 2.41 43.52 0.44
CA GLN A 145 1.57 42.93 -0.61
C GLN A 145 1.58 41.39 -0.50
N ALA A 146 0.41 40.77 -0.65
CA ALA A 146 0.28 39.32 -0.58
C ALA A 146 1.17 38.62 -1.63
N PRO A 147 1.81 37.48 -1.31
CA PRO A 147 2.61 36.73 -2.27
C PRO A 147 1.79 36.32 -3.49
N SER A 148 2.40 36.34 -4.68
CA SER A 148 1.77 35.86 -5.91
C SER A 148 1.54 34.36 -5.87
N GLN A 149 0.63 33.87 -6.73
CA GLN A 149 0.39 32.43 -6.91
C GLN A 149 1.67 31.68 -7.32
N ALA A 150 2.57 32.33 -8.08
CA ALA A 150 3.85 31.74 -8.48
C ALA A 150 4.78 31.49 -7.28
N VAL A 151 4.85 32.43 -6.33
CA VAL A 151 5.61 32.26 -5.09
C VAL A 151 4.98 31.17 -4.24
N ILE A 152 3.66 31.23 -4.01
CA ILE A 152 2.96 30.23 -3.19
C ILE A 152 3.15 28.83 -3.78
N GLY A 153 2.98 28.67 -5.09
CA GLY A 153 3.19 27.42 -5.81
C GLY A 153 4.62 26.90 -5.68
N SER A 154 5.63 27.77 -5.71
CA SER A 154 7.04 27.39 -5.56
C SER A 154 7.37 26.88 -4.15
N TYR A 155 6.88 27.54 -3.09
CA TYR A 155 7.05 27.07 -1.71
C TYR A 155 6.21 25.83 -1.39
N LEU A 156 5.03 25.72 -1.98
CA LEU A 156 4.21 24.52 -1.92
C LEU A 156 4.94 23.33 -2.59
N TYR A 157 5.62 23.55 -3.71
CA TYR A 157 6.42 22.52 -4.36
C TYR A 157 7.60 22.05 -3.48
N ILE A 158 8.21 22.94 -2.69
CA ILE A 158 9.21 22.52 -1.68
C ILE A 158 8.57 21.63 -0.62
N CYS A 159 7.41 22.02 -0.08
CA CYS A 159 6.67 21.20 0.88
C CYS A 159 6.32 19.82 0.29
N HIS A 160 5.92 19.78 -0.98
CA HIS A 160 5.66 18.57 -1.73
C HIS A 160 6.88 17.65 -1.76
N GLN A 161 8.07 18.15 -2.12
CA GLN A 161 9.29 17.33 -2.09
C GLN A 161 9.53 16.68 -0.71
N LEU A 162 9.09 17.31 0.38
CA LEU A 162 9.18 16.76 1.73
C LEU A 162 8.08 15.72 2.01
N TYR A 163 6.80 16.07 1.83
CA TYR A 163 5.69 15.17 2.18
C TYR A 163 5.51 13.99 1.22
N ASN A 164 6.21 13.96 0.08
CA ASN A 164 6.26 12.76 -0.76
C ASN A 164 6.98 11.58 -0.10
N THR A 165 7.72 11.83 0.99
CA THR A 165 8.40 10.81 1.80
C THR A 165 7.63 10.54 3.10
N CYS A 166 7.74 9.32 3.64
CA CYS A 166 7.04 9.00 4.88
C CYS A 166 7.56 9.85 6.07
N GLU A 167 8.88 10.06 6.10
CA GLU A 167 9.55 10.88 7.10
C GLU A 167 9.12 12.35 7.04
N GLY A 168 9.12 12.96 5.85
CA GLY A 168 8.69 14.34 5.68
C GLY A 168 7.20 14.53 5.97
N LEU A 169 6.34 13.58 5.58
CA LEU A 169 4.91 13.64 5.92
C LEU A 169 4.70 13.60 7.44
N LEU A 170 5.42 12.76 8.17
CA LEU A 170 5.34 12.69 9.63
C LEU A 170 5.67 14.04 10.29
N VAL A 171 6.67 14.75 9.76
CA VAL A 171 7.12 16.05 10.28
C VAL A 171 6.15 17.17 9.93
N LEU A 172 5.61 17.15 8.69
CA LEU A 172 4.71 18.19 8.18
C LEU A 172 3.24 17.97 8.55
N TYR A 173 2.88 16.80 9.09
CA TYR A 173 1.52 16.46 9.51
C TYR A 173 0.81 17.56 10.32
N PRO A 174 1.44 18.21 11.33
CA PRO A 174 0.78 19.24 12.15
C PRO A 174 0.29 20.49 11.39
N TYR A 175 0.80 20.72 10.18
CA TYR A 175 0.41 21.89 9.38
C TYR A 175 -0.88 21.66 8.58
N GLU A 176 -1.31 20.40 8.41
CA GLU A 176 -2.53 20.06 7.65
C GLU A 176 -2.52 20.67 6.23
N LEU A 177 -1.38 20.57 5.55
CA LEU A 177 -1.21 21.12 4.21
C LEU A 177 -2.22 20.54 3.22
N HIS A 178 -2.55 19.25 3.31
CA HIS A 178 -3.59 18.60 2.50
C HIS A 178 -4.94 19.35 2.56
N ALA A 179 -5.41 19.72 3.76
CA ALA A 179 -6.65 20.44 3.94
C ALA A 179 -6.55 21.90 3.46
N SER A 180 -5.38 22.54 3.66
CA SER A 180 -5.14 23.93 3.24
C SER A 180 -5.11 24.06 1.71
N VAL A 181 -4.42 23.14 1.03
CA VAL A 181 -4.36 23.08 -0.45
C VAL A 181 -5.73 22.75 -1.03
N ALA A 182 -6.49 21.83 -0.41
CA ALA A 182 -7.84 21.50 -0.88
C ALA A 182 -8.81 22.69 -0.78
N LYS A 183 -8.73 23.48 0.30
CA LYS A 183 -9.52 24.73 0.42
C LYS A 183 -9.13 25.74 -0.66
N ALA A 184 -7.84 25.94 -0.90
CA ALA A 184 -7.36 26.82 -1.97
C ALA A 184 -7.82 26.33 -3.36
N TYR A 185 -7.85 25.01 -3.58
CA TYR A 185 -8.34 24.42 -4.83
C TYR A 185 -9.83 24.65 -5.02
N GLN A 186 -10.65 24.46 -3.98
CA GLN A 186 -12.08 24.74 -4.04
C GLN A 186 -12.37 26.21 -4.35
N GLN A 187 -11.59 27.13 -3.78
CA GLN A 187 -11.69 28.57 -4.09
C GLN A 187 -11.31 28.86 -5.54
N ALA A 188 -10.17 28.34 -6.01
CA ALA A 188 -9.73 28.51 -7.40
C ALA A 188 -10.76 27.96 -8.41
N SER A 189 -11.34 26.79 -8.11
CA SER A 189 -12.36 26.17 -8.96
C SER A 189 -13.66 26.97 -9.02
N GLN A 190 -14.11 27.55 -7.90
CA GLN A 190 -15.29 28.43 -7.89
C GLN A 190 -15.02 29.74 -8.63
N GLU A 191 -13.81 30.29 -8.50
CA GLU A 191 -13.38 31.48 -9.24
C GLU A 191 -13.37 31.19 -10.75
N ALA A 192 -12.82 30.06 -11.18
CA ALA A 192 -12.78 29.65 -12.59
C ALA A 192 -14.18 29.44 -13.19
N GLU A 193 -15.12 28.84 -12.44
CA GLU A 193 -16.52 28.69 -12.87
C GLU A 193 -17.27 30.04 -12.99
N SER A 194 -16.84 31.06 -12.25
CA SER A 194 -17.47 32.39 -12.24
C SER A 194 -17.01 33.31 -13.38
N VAL A 195 -15.91 32.96 -14.06
CA VAL A 195 -15.42 33.72 -15.23
C VAL A 195 -16.33 33.40 -16.43
N PRO A 196 -17.02 34.39 -17.02
CA PRO A 196 -17.91 34.12 -18.15
C PRO A 196 -17.12 33.58 -19.36
N THR A 197 -17.57 32.44 -19.89
CA THR A 197 -17.06 31.88 -21.16
C THR A 197 -17.11 32.98 -22.23
N PRO A 198 -16.01 33.30 -22.94
CA PRO A 198 -16.04 34.32 -23.96
C PRO A 198 -17.05 33.94 -25.04
N THR A 199 -18.14 34.71 -25.17
CA THR A 199 -19.05 34.62 -26.31
C THR A 199 -18.26 34.97 -27.57
N PRO A 200 -18.33 34.17 -28.64
CA PRO A 200 -17.80 34.60 -29.93
C PRO A 200 -18.67 35.76 -30.42
N ILE A 201 -18.16 36.98 -30.37
CA ILE A 201 -18.81 38.15 -30.96
C ILE A 201 -18.24 38.31 -32.36
N GLU A 202 -19.14 38.38 -33.33
CA GLU A 202 -18.89 38.73 -34.73
C GLU A 202 -18.30 40.15 -34.81
N ASP A 203 -17.18 40.26 -35.51
CA ASP A 203 -16.57 41.46 -36.10
C ASP A 203 -17.04 42.83 -35.55
N ASP A 204 -16.31 43.39 -34.58
CA ASP A 204 -16.19 44.85 -34.49
C ASP A 204 -14.81 45.29 -33.95
N ASP A 205 -14.17 46.16 -34.73
CA ASP A 205 -12.71 46.25 -34.91
C ASP A 205 -12.03 47.24 -33.93
N SER A 206 -12.39 47.23 -32.63
CA SER A 206 -11.88 48.26 -31.69
C SER A 206 -11.55 47.86 -30.25
N SER A 207 -11.39 46.58 -29.91
CA SER A 207 -10.90 46.19 -28.56
C SER A 207 -10.05 44.91 -28.51
N SER A 208 -8.89 44.91 -29.16
CA SER A 208 -7.95 43.77 -29.14
C SER A 208 -7.25 43.52 -27.79
N ASP A 209 -7.19 44.51 -26.90
CA ASP A 209 -6.43 44.38 -25.63
C ASP A 209 -7.23 43.68 -24.52
N SER A 210 -8.54 43.90 -24.44
CA SER A 210 -9.39 43.33 -23.37
C SER A 210 -9.61 41.82 -23.52
N SER A 211 -9.70 41.32 -24.75
CA SER A 211 -9.84 39.88 -25.03
C SER A 211 -8.56 39.09 -24.70
N SER A 212 -7.38 39.70 -24.90
CA SER A 212 -6.08 39.08 -24.59
C SER A 212 -5.82 38.97 -23.08
N LEU A 213 -6.27 39.96 -22.29
CA LEU A 213 -6.14 39.98 -20.83
C LEU A 213 -7.07 38.95 -20.18
N ALA A 214 -8.33 38.88 -20.62
CA ALA A 214 -9.29 37.88 -20.13
C ALA A 214 -8.85 36.44 -20.45
N ALA A 215 -8.28 36.21 -21.64
CA ALA A 215 -7.72 34.91 -22.02
C ALA A 215 -6.49 34.54 -21.17
N LYS A 216 -5.64 35.52 -20.83
CA LYS A 216 -4.48 35.32 -19.97
C LYS A 216 -4.88 35.03 -18.52
N GLU A 217 -5.85 35.77 -17.97
CA GLU A 217 -6.40 35.53 -16.63
C GLU A 217 -7.03 34.14 -16.52
N SER A 218 -7.78 33.70 -17.54
CA SER A 218 -8.34 32.35 -17.60
C SER A 218 -7.24 31.26 -17.65
N TYR A 219 -6.17 31.49 -18.42
CA TYR A 219 -5.03 30.58 -18.47
C TYR A 219 -4.28 30.49 -17.14
N ASP A 220 -4.05 31.63 -16.48
CA ASP A 220 -3.35 31.70 -15.19
C ASP A 220 -4.16 31.00 -14.08
N LEU A 221 -5.50 31.16 -14.08
CA LEU A 221 -6.41 30.43 -13.18
C LEU A 221 -6.36 28.91 -13.39
N LEU A 222 -6.43 28.45 -14.64
CA LEU A 222 -6.32 27.02 -14.98
C LEU A 222 -4.95 26.44 -14.59
N HIS A 223 -3.87 27.21 -14.77
CA HIS A 223 -2.53 26.80 -14.35
C HIS A 223 -2.40 26.69 -12.82
N TRP A 224 -3.05 27.60 -12.09
CA TRP A 224 -3.11 27.55 -10.63
C TRP A 224 -3.89 26.33 -10.12
N GLU A 225 -5.03 26.00 -10.72
CA GLU A 225 -5.76 24.77 -10.43
C GLU A 225 -4.92 23.52 -10.66
N ASP A 226 -4.23 23.45 -11.81
CA ASP A 226 -3.32 22.35 -12.12
C ASP A 226 -2.20 22.21 -11.09
N THR A 227 -1.63 23.34 -10.65
CA THR A 227 -0.60 23.36 -9.62
C THR A 227 -1.14 22.81 -8.29
N LEU A 228 -2.34 23.22 -7.88
CA LEU A 228 -2.96 22.75 -6.63
C LEU A 228 -3.32 21.26 -6.71
N ARG A 229 -3.89 20.79 -7.84
CA ARG A 229 -4.20 19.37 -8.08
C ARG A 229 -2.95 18.50 -8.07
N ASP A 230 -1.88 18.93 -8.71
CA ASP A 230 -0.61 18.19 -8.70
C ASP A 230 -0.05 18.05 -7.28
N ASN A 231 -0.06 19.13 -6.50
CA ASN A 231 0.38 19.06 -5.11
C ASN A 231 -0.52 18.15 -4.25
N LEU A 232 -1.84 18.20 -4.41
CA LEU A 232 -2.76 17.25 -3.74
C LEU A 232 -2.49 15.80 -4.14
N LEU A 233 -2.35 15.53 -5.44
CA LEU A 233 -2.08 14.20 -5.98
C LEU A 233 -0.83 13.58 -5.33
N ASN A 234 0.21 14.37 -5.09
CA ASN A 234 1.48 13.89 -4.52
C ASN A 234 1.41 13.42 -3.05
N PHE A 235 0.30 13.65 -2.34
CA PHE A 235 0.04 12.92 -1.09
C PHE A 235 -0.14 11.42 -1.34
N ALA A 236 -0.60 11.00 -2.51
CA ALA A 236 -0.73 9.59 -2.88
C ALA A 236 0.62 8.85 -3.01
N SER A 237 1.75 9.54 -2.86
CA SER A 237 3.09 8.94 -2.79
C SER A 237 3.37 8.18 -1.49
N THR A 238 2.52 8.29 -0.46
CA THR A 238 2.65 7.51 0.77
C THR A 238 1.30 6.94 1.21
N ALA A 239 1.31 5.80 1.91
CA ALA A 239 0.07 5.16 2.36
C ALA A 239 -0.80 6.07 3.25
N LYS A 240 -0.20 6.77 4.22
CA LYS A 240 -0.90 7.75 5.08
C LYS A 240 -1.36 8.98 4.29
N GLY A 241 -0.61 9.42 3.29
CA GLY A 241 -0.98 10.55 2.46
C GLY A 241 -2.23 10.29 1.60
N ILE A 242 -2.47 9.06 1.12
CA ILE A 242 -3.74 8.73 0.43
C ILE A 242 -4.94 8.93 1.35
N LEU A 243 -4.83 8.54 2.63
CA LEU A 243 -5.89 8.77 3.60
C LEU A 243 -6.19 10.28 3.72
N LEU A 244 -5.15 11.10 3.82
CA LEU A 244 -5.28 12.55 3.89
C LEU A 244 -5.92 13.12 2.61
N LEU A 245 -5.52 12.65 1.44
CA LEU A 245 -6.10 13.03 0.15
C LEU A 245 -7.57 12.63 0.05
N GLN A 246 -7.94 11.41 0.49
CA GLN A 246 -9.32 10.97 0.49
C GLN A 246 -10.18 11.81 1.44
N GLN A 247 -9.63 12.25 2.57
CA GLN A 247 -10.32 13.11 3.53
C GLN A 247 -10.58 14.53 3.00
N THR A 248 -9.84 15.01 1.99
CA THR A 248 -10.13 16.30 1.36
C THR A 248 -11.32 16.26 0.42
N GLY A 249 -11.73 15.07 -0.04
CA GLY A 249 -12.75 14.88 -1.06
C GLY A 249 -12.29 15.14 -2.50
N ALA A 250 -11.04 15.54 -2.73
CA ALA A 250 -10.51 15.89 -4.05
C ALA A 250 -9.86 14.71 -4.81
N LEU A 251 -10.07 13.47 -4.36
CA LEU A 251 -9.39 12.29 -4.89
C LEU A 251 -9.70 12.05 -6.37
N ASN A 252 -10.98 12.19 -6.76
CA ASN A 252 -11.41 11.92 -8.13
C ASN A 252 -10.78 12.93 -9.10
N GLU A 253 -10.78 14.20 -8.72
CA GLU A 253 -10.28 15.33 -9.49
C GLU A 253 -8.75 15.19 -9.71
N CYS A 254 -8.03 14.75 -8.67
CA CYS A 254 -6.60 14.45 -8.77
C CYS A 254 -6.31 13.26 -9.72
N ILE A 255 -7.16 12.24 -9.73
CA ILE A 255 -6.99 11.07 -10.62
C ILE A 255 -7.35 11.42 -12.07
N VAL A 256 -8.38 12.25 -12.31
CA VAL A 256 -8.66 12.79 -13.65
C VAL A 256 -7.44 13.55 -14.18
N TYR A 257 -6.85 14.42 -13.35
CA TYR A 257 -5.63 15.14 -13.69
C TYR A 257 -4.47 14.18 -14.03
N MET A 258 -4.26 13.16 -13.18
CA MET A 258 -3.25 12.12 -13.41
C MET A 258 -3.45 11.39 -14.74
N ASN A 259 -4.68 10.96 -15.04
CA ASN A 259 -5.01 10.24 -16.28
C ASN A 259 -4.76 11.12 -17.51
N ALA A 260 -5.19 12.38 -17.49
CA ALA A 260 -4.98 13.31 -18.60
C ALA A 260 -3.48 13.54 -18.89
N ARG A 261 -2.64 13.58 -17.85
CA ARG A 261 -1.18 13.65 -18.00
C ARG A 261 -0.58 12.34 -18.48
N TYR A 262 -1.10 11.21 -18.01
CA TYR A 262 -0.67 9.88 -18.41
C TYR A 262 -0.89 9.64 -19.91
N GLU A 263 -2.07 9.98 -20.43
CA GLU A 263 -2.39 9.90 -21.87
C GLU A 263 -1.44 10.76 -22.72
N LYS A 264 -1.08 11.94 -22.22
CA LYS A 264 -0.12 12.86 -22.85
C LYS A 264 1.36 12.47 -22.64
N LYS A 265 1.65 11.37 -21.94
CA LYS A 265 3.01 10.90 -21.58
C LYS A 265 3.89 11.97 -20.92
N LEU A 266 3.29 12.84 -20.11
CA LEU A 266 3.99 13.91 -19.41
C LEU A 266 4.79 13.36 -18.21
N GLN A 267 5.93 14.00 -17.90
CA GLN A 267 6.70 13.69 -16.70
C GLN A 267 5.93 14.04 -15.42
N VAL A 268 6.16 13.29 -14.34
CA VAL A 268 5.46 13.44 -13.05
C VAL A 268 5.83 14.76 -12.38
N SER A 269 7.12 15.14 -12.40
CA SER A 269 7.56 16.45 -11.92
C SER A 269 8.86 16.88 -12.60
N LYS A 270 9.31 18.12 -12.34
CA LYS A 270 10.60 18.64 -12.86
C LYS A 270 11.80 17.83 -12.38
N CYS A 271 11.67 17.14 -11.23
CA CYS A 271 12.77 16.41 -10.58
C CYS A 271 12.59 14.88 -10.64
N GLU A 272 11.43 14.37 -11.07
CA GLU A 272 11.10 12.95 -11.09
C GLU A 272 10.88 12.40 -12.51
N LYS A 273 11.77 11.49 -12.92
CA LYS A 273 11.77 10.89 -14.27
C LYS A 273 10.85 9.67 -14.42
N PHE A 274 10.39 9.06 -13.32
CA PHE A 274 9.62 7.82 -13.34
C PHE A 274 8.10 8.07 -13.24
N GLY A 275 7.31 7.32 -14.01
CA GLY A 275 5.87 7.55 -14.18
C GLY A 275 5.02 7.25 -12.95
N TYR A 276 3.73 7.61 -13.01
CA TYR A 276 2.71 7.47 -11.95
C TYR A 276 2.46 6.03 -11.42
N GLY A 277 3.21 5.01 -11.83
CA GLY A 277 2.96 3.60 -11.48
C GLY A 277 2.94 3.33 -9.98
N TYR A 278 3.88 3.92 -9.23
CA TYR A 278 3.92 3.79 -7.76
C TYR A 278 2.66 4.37 -7.10
N MET A 279 2.20 5.54 -7.56
CA MET A 279 1.00 6.21 -7.06
C MET A 279 -0.28 5.46 -7.46
N VAL A 280 -0.37 4.98 -8.69
CA VAL A 280 -1.50 4.14 -9.15
C VAL A 280 -1.61 2.89 -8.28
N THR A 281 -0.49 2.27 -7.92
CA THR A 281 -0.51 1.08 -7.07
C THR A 281 -0.93 1.39 -5.63
N GLN A 282 -0.47 2.52 -5.09
CA GLN A 282 -0.94 3.03 -3.80
C GLN A 282 -2.47 3.24 -3.82
N LEU A 283 -3.01 3.92 -4.85
CA LEU A 283 -4.44 4.16 -5.03
C LEU A 283 -5.22 2.84 -5.14
N ALA A 284 -4.75 1.94 -6.02
CA ALA A 284 -5.35 0.63 -6.24
C ALA A 284 -5.14 -0.35 -5.09
N ALA A 285 -4.43 0.01 -4.02
CA ALA A 285 -4.43 -0.77 -2.78
C ALA A 285 -5.66 -0.51 -1.90
N THR A 286 -6.45 0.53 -2.24
CA THR A 286 -7.61 1.00 -1.47
C THR A 286 -8.91 0.92 -2.28
N ALA A 287 -10.04 0.76 -1.59
CA ALA A 287 -11.36 0.79 -2.22
C ALA A 287 -11.70 2.14 -2.89
N PRO A 288 -11.56 3.31 -2.22
CA PRO A 288 -11.86 4.61 -2.86
C PRO A 288 -10.95 4.91 -4.04
N GLY A 289 -9.65 4.59 -3.95
CA GLY A 289 -8.71 4.80 -5.05
C GLY A 289 -9.05 3.94 -6.27
N MET A 290 -9.44 2.69 -6.06
CA MET A 290 -9.90 1.83 -7.15
C MET A 290 -11.21 2.32 -7.78
N ALA A 291 -12.21 2.69 -6.98
CA ALA A 291 -13.46 3.23 -7.49
C ALA A 291 -13.22 4.49 -8.36
N ALA A 292 -12.29 5.34 -7.95
CA ALA A 292 -11.90 6.52 -8.73
C ALA A 292 -11.16 6.15 -10.03
N LEU A 293 -10.23 5.18 -10.00
CA LEU A 293 -9.56 4.69 -11.21
C LEU A 293 -10.57 4.09 -12.23
N GLU A 294 -11.59 3.39 -11.76
CA GLU A 294 -12.66 2.87 -12.61
C GLU A 294 -13.51 4.02 -13.20
N LYS A 295 -14.01 4.92 -12.35
CA LYS A 295 -14.87 6.04 -12.77
C LYS A 295 -14.21 6.97 -13.77
N THR A 296 -12.90 7.16 -13.66
CA THR A 296 -12.12 8.06 -14.54
C THR A 296 -11.67 7.40 -15.84
N GLY A 297 -12.03 6.13 -16.08
CA GLY A 297 -11.73 5.42 -17.32
C GLY A 297 -10.32 4.80 -17.39
N TYR A 298 -9.52 4.86 -16.32
CA TYR A 298 -8.16 4.30 -16.31
C TYR A 298 -8.16 2.79 -16.56
N LEU A 299 -9.07 2.05 -15.91
CA LEU A 299 -9.17 0.60 -16.09
C LEU A 299 -9.56 0.23 -17.52
N LYS A 300 -10.52 0.97 -18.09
CA LYS A 300 -10.95 0.78 -19.48
C LYS A 300 -9.80 1.00 -20.46
N ALA A 301 -9.03 2.07 -20.27
CA ALA A 301 -7.85 2.36 -21.09
C ALA A 301 -6.79 1.23 -20.96
N LEU A 302 -6.52 0.76 -19.74
CA LEU A 302 -5.57 -0.32 -19.48
C LEU A 302 -5.98 -1.64 -20.16
N ILE A 303 -7.26 -2.01 -20.08
CA ILE A 303 -7.78 -3.20 -20.78
C ILE A 303 -7.73 -3.01 -22.30
N SER A 304 -8.03 -1.80 -22.78
CA SER A 304 -7.99 -1.50 -24.21
C SER A 304 -6.59 -1.62 -24.81
N GLU A 305 -5.59 -1.11 -24.11
CA GLU A 305 -4.17 -1.25 -24.49
C GLU A 305 -3.73 -2.71 -24.46
N LEU A 306 -4.12 -3.47 -23.43
CA LEU A 306 -3.83 -4.90 -23.33
C LEU A 306 -4.45 -5.69 -24.49
N TRP A 307 -5.73 -5.45 -24.78
CA TRP A 307 -6.46 -6.13 -25.85
C TRP A 307 -5.81 -5.88 -27.22
N ALA A 308 -5.35 -4.65 -27.46
CA ALA A 308 -4.64 -4.31 -28.69
C ALA A 308 -3.29 -5.04 -28.85
N VAL A 309 -2.68 -5.51 -27.75
CA VAL A 309 -1.43 -6.28 -27.77
C VAL A 309 -1.67 -7.79 -27.91
N LEU A 310 -2.66 -8.34 -27.18
CA LEU A 310 -2.92 -9.79 -27.18
C LEU A 310 -3.72 -10.26 -28.39
N GLU A 311 -4.69 -9.45 -28.82
CA GLU A 311 -5.61 -9.79 -29.90
C GLU A 311 -5.31 -8.88 -31.11
N CYS A 312 -6.34 -8.28 -31.70
CA CYS A 312 -6.23 -7.21 -32.66
C CYS A 312 -7.03 -6.05 -32.08
N GLY A 313 -6.41 -4.88 -31.88
CA GLY A 313 -7.11 -3.68 -31.41
C GLY A 313 -8.25 -3.26 -32.34
N PRO A 314 -8.84 -2.06 -32.20
CA PRO A 314 -9.98 -1.62 -33.01
C PRO A 314 -9.66 -1.37 -34.51
N SER A 315 -8.46 -1.73 -34.99
CA SER A 315 -8.00 -1.45 -36.35
C SER A 315 -8.50 -2.50 -37.34
N ASP A 316 -9.09 -2.04 -38.44
CA ASP A 316 -9.50 -2.85 -39.59
C ASP A 316 -8.34 -3.29 -40.50
N ALA A 317 -7.08 -3.08 -40.08
CA ALA A 317 -5.92 -3.47 -40.89
C ALA A 317 -5.79 -5.00 -40.94
N PRO A 318 -5.83 -5.63 -42.13
CA PRO A 318 -5.62 -7.07 -42.25
C PRO A 318 -4.21 -7.45 -41.78
N LEU A 319 -4.13 -8.21 -40.69
CA LEU A 319 -2.88 -8.82 -40.23
C LEU A 319 -2.59 -10.04 -41.09
N PHE A 320 -1.76 -9.87 -42.11
CA PHE A 320 -1.41 -10.93 -43.06
C PHE A 320 -0.40 -11.96 -42.53
N THR A 321 0.16 -11.74 -41.34
CA THR A 321 1.12 -12.67 -40.71
C THR A 321 0.81 -12.77 -39.21
N PRO A 322 0.43 -13.95 -38.70
CA PRO A 322 0.56 -14.23 -37.27
C PRO A 322 2.04 -14.01 -36.92
N LYS A 323 2.33 -13.21 -35.88
CA LYS A 323 3.69 -13.13 -35.35
C LYS A 323 4.12 -14.55 -34.95
N SER A 324 5.36 -14.93 -35.24
CA SER A 324 5.92 -16.20 -34.81
C SER A 324 6.13 -16.16 -33.29
N TRP A 325 5.43 -17.02 -32.55
CA TRP A 325 5.36 -16.93 -31.10
C TRP A 325 6.11 -18.08 -30.40
N PRO A 326 7.05 -17.80 -29.48
CA PRO A 326 7.75 -18.80 -28.68
C PRO A 326 6.91 -19.35 -27.51
N VAL A 327 7.38 -20.45 -26.91
CA VAL A 327 6.69 -21.35 -25.95
C VAL A 327 6.57 -20.80 -24.51
N ASP A 328 6.95 -19.54 -24.25
CA ASP A 328 6.91 -18.96 -22.90
C ASP A 328 5.47 -18.45 -22.57
N PRO A 329 4.91 -18.69 -21.37
CA PRO A 329 3.50 -18.44 -21.08
C PRO A 329 3.10 -16.96 -21.01
N VAL A 330 4.06 -16.03 -20.91
CA VAL A 330 3.85 -14.58 -21.12
C VAL A 330 5.05 -13.99 -21.84
N GLU A 331 4.83 -13.47 -23.05
CA GLU A 331 5.85 -12.84 -23.86
C GLU A 331 6.41 -11.54 -23.22
N ARG A 332 7.64 -11.14 -23.58
CA ARG A 332 8.23 -9.85 -23.17
C ARG A 332 7.36 -8.64 -23.54
N ILE A 333 6.57 -8.71 -24.61
CA ILE A 333 5.72 -7.60 -25.08
C ILE A 333 4.47 -7.44 -24.21
N SER A 334 3.85 -8.55 -23.78
CA SER A 334 2.68 -8.54 -22.91
C SER A 334 3.03 -8.44 -21.42
N HIS A 335 4.28 -8.76 -21.03
CA HIS A 335 4.77 -8.68 -19.65
C HIS A 335 4.53 -7.32 -18.99
N LYS A 336 4.81 -6.21 -19.69
CA LYS A 336 4.52 -4.86 -19.18
C LYS A 336 3.04 -4.67 -18.84
N HIS A 337 2.15 -5.22 -19.67
CA HIS A 337 0.70 -5.12 -19.47
C HIS A 337 0.23 -6.04 -18.33
N LEU A 338 0.83 -7.23 -18.20
CA LEU A 338 0.66 -8.10 -17.04
C LEU A 338 0.97 -7.33 -15.76
N ILE A 339 2.18 -6.77 -15.63
CA ILE A 339 2.59 -6.03 -14.42
C ILE A 339 1.65 -4.86 -14.14
N ARG A 340 1.23 -4.09 -15.15
CA ARG A 340 0.27 -2.99 -14.95
C ARG A 340 -1.09 -3.45 -14.44
N LEU A 341 -1.62 -4.56 -14.96
CA LEU A 341 -2.88 -5.13 -14.49
C LEU A 341 -2.72 -5.68 -13.07
N LEU A 342 -1.60 -6.36 -12.78
CA LEU A 342 -1.28 -6.87 -11.45
C LEU A 342 -1.14 -5.75 -10.42
N ASN A 343 -0.52 -4.61 -10.75
CA ASN A 343 -0.41 -3.47 -9.85
C ASN A 343 -1.79 -2.99 -9.33
N VAL A 344 -2.82 -3.15 -10.15
CA VAL A 344 -4.19 -2.72 -9.86
C VAL A 344 -5.03 -3.83 -9.22
N LEU A 345 -4.88 -5.09 -9.64
CA LEU A 345 -5.69 -6.22 -9.17
C LEU A 345 -5.06 -7.02 -8.01
N SER A 346 -4.01 -6.51 -7.42
CA SER A 346 -3.25 -7.20 -6.39
C SER A 346 -3.79 -7.06 -4.97
N ALA A 347 -4.71 -6.14 -4.71
CA ALA A 347 -5.21 -5.86 -3.36
C ALA A 347 -6.72 -6.17 -3.26
N PHE A 348 -7.10 -6.91 -2.23
CA PHE A 348 -8.50 -7.32 -2.04
C PHE A 348 -9.52 -6.16 -2.00
N PRO A 349 -9.30 -5.03 -1.30
CA PRO A 349 -10.28 -3.92 -1.31
C PRO A 349 -10.58 -3.40 -2.71
N ALA A 350 -9.55 -3.35 -3.55
CA ALA A 350 -9.63 -2.95 -4.94
C ALA A 350 -10.43 -3.96 -5.77
N VAL A 351 -10.06 -5.23 -5.66
CA VAL A 351 -10.73 -6.32 -6.39
C VAL A 351 -12.20 -6.43 -5.99
N TYR A 352 -12.50 -6.29 -4.70
CA TYR A 352 -13.87 -6.29 -4.19
C TYR A 352 -14.69 -5.15 -4.80
N GLU A 353 -14.15 -3.93 -4.86
CA GLU A 353 -14.86 -2.77 -5.41
C GLU A 353 -15.25 -2.93 -6.89
N VAL A 354 -14.41 -3.61 -7.69
CA VAL A 354 -14.64 -3.77 -9.14
C VAL A 354 -15.32 -5.08 -9.55
N LEU A 355 -15.39 -6.07 -8.66
CA LEU A 355 -15.97 -7.39 -8.97
C LEU A 355 -17.14 -7.81 -8.07
N ALA A 356 -17.21 -7.38 -6.81
CA ALA A 356 -18.22 -7.87 -5.89
C ALA A 356 -19.62 -7.58 -6.43
N THR A 357 -20.49 -8.59 -6.40
CA THR A 357 -21.88 -8.55 -6.88
C THR A 357 -22.06 -8.35 -8.38
N ARG A 358 -20.97 -8.23 -9.16
CA ARG A 358 -21.04 -8.03 -10.61
C ARG A 358 -21.02 -9.38 -11.34
N PRO A 359 -22.09 -9.75 -12.08
CA PRO A 359 -22.08 -10.97 -12.89
C PRO A 359 -21.06 -10.85 -14.03
N LEU A 360 -20.62 -12.00 -14.55
CA LEU A 360 -19.81 -12.02 -15.77
C LEU A 360 -20.69 -11.58 -16.95
N PRO A 361 -20.21 -10.68 -17.83
CA PRO A 361 -20.97 -10.21 -18.99
C PRO A 361 -20.95 -11.23 -20.14
N THR A 362 -21.23 -12.50 -19.86
CA THR A 362 -21.24 -13.57 -20.84
C THR A 362 -22.34 -13.36 -21.88
N LYS A 363 -22.03 -13.59 -23.16
CA LYS A 363 -22.97 -13.54 -24.29
C LYS A 363 -22.95 -14.82 -25.10
N ASP A 364 -24.06 -15.08 -25.80
CA ASP A 364 -24.20 -16.22 -26.71
C ASP A 364 -23.39 -16.06 -28.01
N SER A 365 -23.06 -14.82 -28.37
CA SER A 365 -22.19 -14.48 -29.49
C SER A 365 -21.45 -13.16 -29.23
N TYR A 366 -20.29 -13.01 -29.86
CA TYR A 366 -19.46 -11.81 -29.78
C TYR A 366 -19.07 -11.38 -31.19
N THR A 367 -18.95 -10.07 -31.39
CA THR A 367 -18.36 -9.55 -32.63
C THR A 367 -16.83 -9.49 -32.51
N PHE A 368 -16.10 -9.60 -33.62
CA PHE A 368 -14.63 -9.50 -33.62
C PHE A 368 -14.10 -8.12 -33.16
N ARG A 369 -14.95 -7.09 -33.14
CA ARG A 369 -14.63 -5.74 -32.67
C ARG A 369 -14.96 -5.52 -31.19
N GLU A 370 -15.66 -6.46 -30.58
CA GLU A 370 -16.10 -6.33 -29.21
C GLU A 370 -14.95 -6.64 -28.25
N MET A 371 -14.66 -5.67 -27.39
CA MET A 371 -13.58 -5.71 -26.41
C MET A 371 -14.16 -5.53 -25.02
N PRO A 372 -13.63 -6.25 -24.00
CA PRO A 372 -14.01 -6.01 -22.62
C PRO A 372 -13.60 -4.59 -22.19
N ASP A 373 -14.50 -3.90 -21.50
CA ASP A 373 -14.28 -2.57 -20.94
C ASP A 373 -14.26 -2.55 -19.41
N THR A 374 -14.45 -3.72 -18.78
CA THR A 374 -14.46 -3.93 -17.33
C THR A 374 -13.58 -5.11 -16.92
N ILE A 375 -13.14 -5.13 -15.66
CA ILE A 375 -12.36 -6.26 -15.11
C ILE A 375 -13.17 -7.56 -15.13
N ALA A 376 -14.49 -7.49 -14.88
CA ALA A 376 -15.36 -8.66 -15.00
C ALA A 376 -15.42 -9.18 -16.45
N GLY A 377 -15.49 -8.29 -17.44
CA GLY A 377 -15.39 -8.66 -18.85
C GLY A 377 -14.04 -9.25 -19.23
N PHE A 378 -12.94 -8.72 -18.68
CA PHE A 378 -11.61 -9.32 -18.84
C PHE A 378 -11.56 -10.75 -18.29
N LEU A 379 -12.07 -11.00 -17.08
CA LEU A 379 -12.12 -12.35 -16.50
C LEU A 379 -13.00 -13.28 -17.33
N ASP A 380 -14.16 -12.81 -17.79
CA ASP A 380 -15.07 -13.59 -18.63
C ASP A 380 -14.44 -14.03 -19.95
N ARG A 381 -13.68 -13.12 -20.60
CA ARG A 381 -13.14 -13.30 -21.95
C ARG A 381 -11.75 -13.94 -22.00
N LEU A 382 -10.93 -13.84 -20.95
CA LEU A 382 -9.55 -14.37 -20.95
C LEU A 382 -9.33 -15.47 -19.90
N VAL A 383 -10.11 -15.50 -18.81
CA VAL A 383 -9.89 -16.45 -17.70
C VAL A 383 -10.90 -17.58 -17.71
N LEU A 384 -12.19 -17.29 -17.89
CA LEU A 384 -13.28 -18.26 -17.77
C LEU A 384 -13.85 -18.60 -19.15
N LEU A 385 -13.05 -19.28 -19.98
CA LEU A 385 -13.37 -19.66 -21.36
C LEU A 385 -14.32 -20.87 -21.49
N ASN A 386 -15.40 -20.86 -20.71
CA ASN A 386 -16.34 -21.99 -20.59
C ASN A 386 -17.42 -22.07 -21.69
N SER A 387 -17.26 -21.37 -22.81
CA SER A 387 -18.22 -21.46 -23.91
C SER A 387 -17.55 -21.35 -25.29
N PRO A 388 -18.09 -22.04 -26.32
CA PRO A 388 -17.57 -21.92 -27.68
C PRO A 388 -17.62 -20.48 -28.20
N ALA A 389 -18.64 -19.70 -27.81
CA ALA A 389 -18.75 -18.30 -28.19
C ALA A 389 -17.55 -17.47 -27.73
N LYS A 390 -17.08 -17.69 -26.50
CA LYS A 390 -15.88 -17.01 -25.96
C LYS A 390 -14.62 -17.47 -26.68
N VAL A 391 -14.46 -18.78 -26.89
CA VAL A 391 -13.30 -19.33 -27.60
C VAL A 391 -13.22 -18.80 -29.04
N HIS A 392 -14.30 -18.85 -29.80
CA HIS A 392 -14.35 -18.37 -31.19
C HIS A 392 -14.21 -16.86 -31.34
N SER A 393 -14.32 -16.11 -30.24
CA SER A 393 -14.22 -14.66 -30.25
C SER A 393 -12.80 -14.12 -30.06
N LEU A 394 -11.83 -14.99 -29.79
CA LEU A 394 -10.40 -14.65 -29.66
C LEU A 394 -9.65 -15.10 -30.90
N PHE A 395 -8.73 -14.27 -31.39
CA PHE A 395 -7.80 -14.64 -32.46
C PHE A 395 -6.66 -15.50 -31.92
N ASN A 396 -6.16 -15.19 -30.72
CA ASN A 396 -5.05 -15.89 -30.07
C ASN A 396 -5.49 -16.60 -28.79
N VAL A 397 -6.43 -17.56 -28.91
CA VAL A 397 -7.05 -18.26 -27.76
C VAL A 397 -6.03 -18.74 -26.72
N GLU A 398 -5.01 -19.49 -27.13
CA GLU A 398 -4.04 -20.09 -26.20
C GLU A 398 -3.25 -19.03 -25.42
N GLN A 399 -2.76 -18.00 -26.11
CA GLN A 399 -1.95 -16.94 -25.49
C GLN A 399 -2.79 -16.03 -24.59
N SER A 400 -3.98 -15.65 -25.05
CA SER A 400 -4.90 -14.82 -24.28
C SER A 400 -5.41 -15.56 -23.05
N HIS A 401 -5.66 -16.87 -23.17
CA HIS A 401 -6.01 -17.69 -22.03
C HIS A 401 -4.84 -17.90 -21.07
N ALA A 402 -3.63 -18.18 -21.56
CA ALA A 402 -2.43 -18.29 -20.73
C ALA A 402 -2.17 -17.00 -19.95
N PHE A 403 -2.31 -15.84 -20.61
CA PHE A 403 -2.22 -14.53 -19.96
C PHE A 403 -3.30 -14.37 -18.87
N GLY A 404 -4.55 -14.72 -19.18
CA GLY A 404 -5.66 -14.69 -18.24
C GLY A 404 -5.41 -15.55 -17.01
N LEU A 405 -4.99 -16.80 -17.20
CA LEU A 405 -4.62 -17.73 -16.13
C LEU A 405 -3.48 -17.18 -15.29
N ARG A 406 -2.45 -16.57 -15.90
CA ARG A 406 -1.34 -15.94 -15.19
C ARG A 406 -1.80 -14.80 -14.28
N VAL A 407 -2.74 -13.97 -14.74
CA VAL A 407 -3.35 -12.91 -13.93
C VAL A 407 -4.16 -13.52 -12.78
N LEU A 408 -5.02 -14.51 -13.07
CA LEU A 408 -5.82 -15.21 -12.06
C LEU A 408 -4.94 -15.78 -10.96
N SER A 409 -3.87 -16.48 -11.34
CA SER A 409 -2.89 -17.10 -10.47
C SER A 409 -2.34 -16.10 -9.44
N VAL A 410 -1.92 -14.90 -9.86
CA VAL A 410 -1.46 -13.86 -8.91
C VAL A 410 -2.62 -13.35 -8.05
N MET A 411 -3.80 -13.08 -8.63
CA MET A 411 -4.97 -12.59 -7.91
C MET A 411 -5.39 -13.52 -6.76
N ILE A 412 -5.45 -14.84 -7.01
CA ILE A 412 -5.87 -15.84 -6.02
C ILE A 412 -4.80 -16.12 -4.94
N SER A 413 -3.61 -15.53 -5.08
CA SER A 413 -2.62 -15.54 -4.00
C SER A 413 -3.13 -14.79 -2.77
N CYS A 414 -4.04 -13.83 -2.98
CA CYS A 414 -4.77 -13.19 -1.91
C CYS A 414 -5.97 -14.05 -1.56
N LEU A 415 -6.01 -14.59 -0.34
CA LEU A 415 -7.03 -15.58 0.02
C LEU A 415 -8.45 -15.00 -0.02
N ASP A 416 -8.64 -13.73 0.34
CA ASP A 416 -9.97 -13.09 0.23
C ASP A 416 -10.42 -12.95 -1.23
N THR A 417 -9.50 -12.58 -2.14
CA THR A 417 -9.78 -12.51 -3.58
C THR A 417 -10.13 -13.90 -4.13
N HIS A 418 -9.37 -14.92 -3.75
CA HIS A 418 -9.69 -16.30 -4.10
C HIS A 418 -11.10 -16.66 -3.64
N LEU A 419 -11.43 -16.45 -2.35
CA LEU A 419 -12.75 -16.79 -1.82
C LEU A 419 -13.87 -16.05 -2.56
N LEU A 420 -13.67 -14.77 -2.90
CA LEU A 420 -14.62 -13.97 -3.68
C LEU A 420 -14.84 -14.58 -5.08
N LEU A 421 -13.76 -14.81 -5.83
CA LEU A 421 -13.84 -15.36 -7.19
C LEU A 421 -14.46 -16.75 -7.19
N GLN A 422 -14.11 -17.60 -6.22
CA GLN A 422 -14.67 -18.94 -6.11
C GLN A 422 -16.15 -18.91 -5.73
N ALA A 423 -16.56 -18.06 -4.78
CA ALA A 423 -17.95 -17.94 -4.36
C ALA A 423 -18.86 -17.40 -5.47
N GLN A 424 -18.37 -16.45 -6.29
CA GLN A 424 -19.17 -15.78 -7.30
C GLN A 424 -19.09 -16.44 -8.67
N TYR A 425 -17.90 -16.86 -9.10
CA TYR A 425 -17.64 -17.32 -10.47
C TYR A 425 -17.25 -18.80 -10.58
N LYS A 426 -17.05 -19.51 -9.46
CA LYS A 426 -16.74 -20.95 -9.45
C LYS A 426 -15.57 -21.31 -10.38
N PHE A 427 -14.48 -20.53 -10.29
CA PHE A 427 -13.36 -20.66 -11.20
C PHE A 427 -12.69 -22.03 -11.08
N GLN A 428 -12.66 -22.65 -9.89
CA GLN A 428 -12.08 -23.98 -9.71
C GLN A 428 -12.86 -25.03 -10.51
N GLU A 429 -14.19 -25.00 -10.50
CA GLU A 429 -15.03 -25.91 -11.27
C GLU A 429 -14.84 -25.70 -12.77
N CYS A 430 -14.73 -24.44 -13.22
CA CYS A 430 -14.44 -24.12 -14.62
C CYS A 430 -13.10 -24.74 -15.05
N LEU A 431 -12.02 -24.47 -14.32
CA LEU A 431 -10.69 -24.97 -14.68
C LEU A 431 -10.58 -26.50 -14.59
N LEU A 432 -11.30 -27.15 -13.67
CA LEU A 432 -11.38 -28.62 -13.61
C LEU A 432 -12.11 -29.20 -14.80
N SER A 433 -13.19 -28.54 -15.27
CA SER A 433 -13.90 -28.92 -16.49
C SER A 433 -12.97 -28.80 -17.69
N ASP A 434 -12.29 -27.66 -17.84
CA ASP A 434 -11.35 -27.45 -18.94
C ASP A 434 -10.22 -28.50 -18.89
N GLN A 435 -9.75 -28.88 -17.69
CA GLN A 435 -8.72 -29.90 -17.52
C GLN A 435 -9.22 -31.30 -17.94
N ALA A 436 -10.52 -31.57 -17.76
CA ALA A 436 -11.15 -32.82 -18.21
C ALA A 436 -11.30 -32.85 -19.74
N ASP A 437 -11.51 -31.71 -20.38
CA ASP A 437 -11.56 -31.60 -21.85
C ASP A 437 -10.19 -31.91 -22.51
N ASN A 438 -9.09 -31.82 -21.75
CA ASN A 438 -7.73 -32.18 -22.18
C ASN A 438 -7.40 -33.70 -22.10
N LEU A 439 -8.37 -34.59 -21.87
CA LEU A 439 -8.12 -36.03 -21.85
C LEU A 439 -7.84 -36.59 -23.26
N HIS A 440 -6.74 -37.33 -23.42
CA HIS A 440 -6.22 -37.77 -24.71
C HIS A 440 -7.17 -38.74 -25.45
N HIS A 441 -7.98 -39.54 -24.73
CA HIS A 441 -9.09 -40.38 -25.23
C HIS A 441 -10.02 -40.76 -24.06
N THR A 442 -11.29 -41.08 -24.31
CA THR A 442 -12.30 -41.43 -23.28
C THR A 442 -11.92 -42.62 -22.38
N ASP A 443 -10.97 -43.47 -22.81
CA ASP A 443 -10.53 -44.67 -22.08
C ASP A 443 -9.15 -44.52 -21.40
N SER A 444 -8.42 -43.41 -21.65
CA SER A 444 -7.12 -43.14 -21.03
C SER A 444 -7.25 -42.03 -19.98
N ASN A 445 -6.82 -42.28 -18.75
CA ASN A 445 -6.71 -41.25 -17.70
C ASN A 445 -5.52 -40.29 -17.92
N GLU A 446 -4.99 -40.20 -19.15
CA GLU A 446 -3.83 -39.38 -19.50
C GLU A 446 -4.30 -38.02 -20.03
N ILE A 447 -3.88 -36.96 -19.34
CA ILE A 447 -4.20 -35.57 -19.68
C ILE A 447 -3.08 -35.02 -20.57
N ILE A 448 -3.45 -34.37 -21.67
CA ILE A 448 -2.53 -33.70 -22.57
C ILE A 448 -1.79 -32.59 -21.80
N VAL A 449 -0.46 -32.67 -21.79
CA VAL A 449 0.42 -31.71 -21.12
C VAL A 449 0.84 -30.63 -22.11
N ASP A 450 0.38 -29.43 -21.87
CA ASP A 450 0.63 -28.19 -22.61
C ASP A 450 0.80 -27.02 -21.61
N CYS A 451 1.08 -25.81 -22.10
CA CYS A 451 1.27 -24.65 -21.22
C CYS A 451 0.00 -24.31 -20.41
N LEU A 452 -1.19 -24.53 -20.95
CA LEU A 452 -2.47 -24.21 -20.29
C LEU A 452 -2.81 -25.19 -19.17
N SER A 453 -2.68 -26.49 -19.42
CA SER A 453 -2.87 -27.57 -18.44
C SER A 453 -1.85 -27.49 -17.30
N VAL A 454 -0.61 -27.06 -17.57
CA VAL A 454 0.40 -26.80 -16.54
C VAL A 454 0.04 -25.61 -15.66
N GLU A 455 -0.37 -24.47 -16.24
CA GLU A 455 -0.80 -23.31 -15.44
C GLU A 455 -2.10 -23.60 -14.67
N ARG A 456 -3.08 -24.28 -15.29
CA ARG A 456 -4.30 -24.75 -14.62
C ARG A 456 -3.99 -25.66 -13.44
N ASN A 457 -3.12 -26.65 -13.62
CA ASN A 457 -2.71 -27.54 -12.53
C ASN A 457 -2.07 -26.76 -11.37
N ASN A 458 -1.19 -25.79 -11.67
CA ASN A 458 -0.64 -24.91 -10.63
C ASN A 458 -1.71 -24.13 -9.88
N ILE A 459 -2.68 -23.53 -10.58
CA ILE A 459 -3.81 -22.79 -10.01
C ILE A 459 -4.72 -23.69 -9.16
N LEU A 460 -5.01 -24.91 -9.62
CA LEU A 460 -5.86 -25.85 -8.91
C LEU A 460 -5.20 -26.38 -7.64
N VAL A 461 -3.91 -26.76 -7.68
CA VAL A 461 -3.18 -27.19 -6.48
C VAL A 461 -3.11 -26.07 -5.46
N ARG A 462 -2.68 -24.87 -5.87
CA ARG A 462 -2.45 -23.75 -4.95
C ARG A 462 -3.74 -23.21 -4.32
N SER A 463 -4.86 -23.29 -5.03
CA SER A 463 -6.17 -22.87 -4.53
C SER A 463 -6.84 -23.95 -3.67
N TYR A 464 -6.44 -25.21 -3.78
CA TYR A 464 -6.98 -26.25 -2.92
C TYR A 464 -6.23 -26.40 -1.59
N GLN A 465 -4.89 -26.42 -1.65
CA GLN A 465 -4.03 -26.73 -0.51
C GLN A 465 -3.27 -25.51 -0.02
N LEU A 466 -3.57 -25.11 1.21
CA LEU A 466 -2.82 -24.07 1.91
C LEU A 466 -1.61 -24.65 2.65
N GLY A 467 -0.58 -23.83 2.80
CA GLY A 467 0.60 -24.17 3.58
C GLY A 467 1.82 -23.32 3.26
N GLY A 468 2.69 -23.16 4.25
CA GLY A 468 3.99 -22.53 4.11
C GLY A 468 4.99 -23.35 3.27
N PRO A 469 6.24 -22.86 3.16
CA PRO A 469 7.31 -23.47 2.36
C PRO A 469 7.53 -24.97 2.61
N SER A 470 7.39 -25.42 3.86
CA SER A 470 7.65 -26.82 4.26
C SER A 470 6.38 -27.68 4.29
N GLU A 471 5.22 -27.08 4.03
CA GLU A 471 3.90 -27.69 4.28
C GLU A 471 3.18 -28.14 3.00
N ARG A 472 3.55 -27.58 1.84
CA ARG A 472 2.99 -27.97 0.53
C ARG A 472 4.05 -27.89 -0.55
N THR A 473 3.83 -28.63 -1.63
CA THR A 473 4.69 -28.59 -2.81
C THR A 473 3.85 -28.10 -3.99
N LEU A 474 4.21 -26.95 -4.54
CA LEU A 474 3.54 -26.43 -5.74
C LEU A 474 4.17 -27.03 -6.99
N PRO A 475 3.36 -27.46 -7.98
CA PRO A 475 3.89 -27.94 -9.23
C PRO A 475 4.61 -26.82 -10.00
N PRO A 476 5.71 -27.13 -10.71
CA PRO A 476 6.40 -26.14 -11.54
C PRO A 476 5.54 -25.75 -12.75
N ARG A 477 5.90 -24.60 -13.34
CA ARG A 477 5.25 -24.07 -14.55
C ARG A 477 6.01 -24.35 -15.85
N ILE A 478 7.21 -24.93 -15.74
CA ILE A 478 8.10 -25.14 -16.88
C ILE A 478 8.05 -26.62 -17.27
N ILE A 479 7.76 -26.87 -18.54
CA ILE A 479 7.87 -28.18 -19.17
C ILE A 479 9.35 -28.43 -19.51
N LYS A 480 9.91 -29.57 -19.07
CA LYS A 480 11.32 -29.89 -19.30
C LYS A 480 11.47 -30.73 -20.57
N ASN A 481 12.56 -30.54 -21.32
CA ASN A 481 12.91 -31.37 -22.47
C ASN A 481 13.58 -32.68 -22.01
N MET A 482 12.83 -33.57 -21.36
CA MET A 482 13.29 -34.90 -20.89
C MET A 482 12.23 -35.98 -21.19
N GLU A 483 12.58 -37.27 -21.04
CA GLU A 483 11.69 -38.42 -21.32
C GLU A 483 10.33 -38.32 -20.62
N ASN A 484 10.29 -37.76 -19.41
CA ASN A 484 9.06 -37.32 -18.75
C ASN A 484 9.07 -35.78 -18.66
N PRO A 485 8.38 -35.09 -19.59
CA PRO A 485 8.47 -33.63 -19.68
C PRO A 485 7.82 -32.92 -18.47
N TYR A 486 6.94 -33.62 -17.74
CA TYR A 486 6.26 -33.09 -16.56
C TYR A 486 5.95 -34.20 -15.53
N PRO A 487 6.83 -34.45 -14.54
CA PRO A 487 6.69 -35.56 -13.61
C PRO A 487 5.69 -35.32 -12.46
N TYR A 488 4.79 -34.37 -12.59
CA TYR A 488 3.82 -34.00 -11.55
C TYR A 488 2.41 -34.45 -11.95
N PRO A 489 1.65 -35.11 -11.06
CA PRO A 489 0.37 -35.69 -11.40
C PRO A 489 -0.68 -34.61 -11.69
N MET A 490 -1.25 -34.65 -12.90
CA MET A 490 -2.41 -33.86 -13.28
C MET A 490 -3.70 -34.50 -12.74
N PHE A 491 -4.76 -33.71 -12.53
CA PHE A 491 -6.04 -34.22 -12.01
C PHE A 491 -7.23 -33.40 -12.53
N THR A 492 -8.40 -34.05 -12.61
CA THR A 492 -9.67 -33.44 -13.09
C THR A 492 -10.73 -33.29 -12.01
N SER A 493 -10.46 -33.77 -10.79
CA SER A 493 -11.37 -33.64 -9.65
C SER A 493 -10.61 -33.61 -8.32
N TYR A 494 -11.19 -32.97 -7.31
CA TYR A 494 -10.65 -32.97 -5.95
C TYR A 494 -10.98 -34.28 -5.20
N PRO A 495 -10.14 -34.72 -4.24
CA PRO A 495 -8.97 -34.05 -3.67
C PRO A 495 -7.73 -34.11 -4.55
N ILE A 496 -6.76 -33.21 -4.29
CA ILE A 496 -5.50 -33.19 -5.03
C ILE A 496 -4.64 -34.46 -4.76
N PRO A 497 -3.75 -34.83 -5.69
CA PRO A 497 -2.77 -35.90 -5.49
C PRO A 497 -1.89 -35.72 -4.25
N LYS A 498 -1.45 -36.83 -3.64
CA LYS A 498 -0.69 -36.84 -2.37
C LYS A 498 0.72 -36.26 -2.52
N GLU A 499 1.24 -36.26 -3.72
CA GLU A 499 2.56 -35.75 -4.11
C GLU A 499 2.69 -34.24 -3.84
N TYR A 500 1.56 -33.52 -3.83
CA TYR A 500 1.52 -32.09 -3.50
C TYR A 500 1.41 -31.81 -1.98
N ILE A 501 1.24 -32.86 -1.17
CA ILE A 501 1.04 -32.77 0.27
C ILE A 501 2.33 -33.19 0.98
N SER A 502 2.98 -32.25 1.66
CA SER A 502 4.17 -32.54 2.44
C SER A 502 3.81 -33.26 3.74
N ASN A 503 4.39 -34.45 3.95
CA ASN A 503 4.23 -35.20 5.20
C ASN A 503 5.20 -34.69 6.26
N GLN A 504 4.78 -33.68 7.04
CA GLN A 504 5.55 -33.31 8.23
C GLN A 504 5.43 -34.38 9.31
N GLY A 505 6.59 -34.84 9.79
CA GLY A 505 6.73 -35.79 10.89
C GLY A 505 6.34 -35.18 12.23
N ARG A 506 5.66 -35.96 13.08
CA ARG A 506 5.34 -35.56 14.45
C ARG A 506 6.63 -35.46 15.27
N SER A 507 7.16 -34.26 15.47
CA SER A 507 8.24 -34.05 16.46
C SER A 507 7.63 -33.96 17.86
N ALA A 508 7.57 -35.10 18.54
CA ALA A 508 7.20 -35.22 19.94
C ALA A 508 8.42 -35.68 20.76
N MET A 509 9.06 -34.75 21.46
CA MET A 509 9.76 -35.07 22.70
C MET A 509 9.28 -34.10 23.78
N LYS A 510 8.75 -34.65 24.88
CA LYS A 510 8.48 -33.89 26.10
C LYS A 510 9.83 -33.50 26.69
N GLN A 511 10.25 -32.26 26.46
CA GLN A 511 11.31 -31.63 27.24
C GLN A 511 10.72 -30.61 28.20
N ASP A 512 11.38 -30.45 29.33
CA ASP A 512 11.01 -29.53 30.38
C ASP A 512 11.14 -28.08 29.88
N ASN A 513 10.04 -27.33 29.84
CA ASN A 513 9.98 -26.00 29.22
C ASN A 513 9.86 -24.91 30.30
N GLU A 514 10.87 -24.04 30.40
CA GLU A 514 10.95 -22.92 31.35
C GLU A 514 9.72 -22.01 31.27
N LEU A 515 9.19 -21.78 30.06
CA LEU A 515 7.99 -20.97 29.85
C LEU A 515 6.74 -21.65 30.42
N ILE A 516 6.57 -22.96 30.24
CA ILE A 516 5.44 -23.69 30.85
C ILE A 516 5.50 -23.61 32.37
N LYS A 517 6.69 -23.78 32.98
CA LYS A 517 6.86 -23.65 34.43
C LYS A 517 6.49 -22.26 34.94
N PHE A 518 6.84 -21.22 34.18
CA PHE A 518 6.45 -19.85 34.50
C PHE A 518 4.93 -19.66 34.43
N LEU A 519 4.29 -20.15 33.36
CA LEU A 519 2.83 -20.09 33.18
C LEU A 519 2.07 -20.90 34.24
N ASP A 520 2.63 -22.01 34.72
CA ASP A 520 2.03 -22.86 35.76
C ASP A 520 2.39 -22.42 37.20
N SER A 521 3.01 -21.25 37.37
CA SER A 521 3.39 -20.73 38.68
C SER A 521 2.18 -20.48 39.59
N LYS A 522 2.22 -21.02 40.81
CA LYS A 522 1.15 -20.88 41.82
C LYS A 522 1.03 -19.47 42.43
N LYS A 523 2.07 -18.65 42.29
CA LYS A 523 2.09 -17.23 42.73
C LYS A 523 2.63 -16.37 41.59
N PRO A 524 1.82 -16.10 40.56
CA PRO A 524 2.26 -15.29 39.44
C PRO A 524 2.42 -13.83 39.88
N GLU A 525 3.42 -13.16 39.33
CA GLU A 525 3.50 -11.69 39.32
C GLU A 525 2.23 -11.13 38.64
N LYS A 526 1.86 -9.87 38.91
CA LYS A 526 0.64 -9.25 38.37
C LYS A 526 0.96 -8.06 37.47
N GLY A 527 0.10 -7.80 36.50
CA GLY A 527 0.17 -6.64 35.61
C GLY A 527 1.49 -6.56 34.85
N LYS A 528 2.10 -5.37 34.81
CA LYS A 528 3.31 -5.09 34.01
C LYS A 528 4.51 -5.97 34.38
N ALA A 529 4.71 -6.31 35.66
CA ALA A 529 5.85 -7.12 36.10
C ALA A 529 5.82 -8.52 35.47
N TRP A 530 4.62 -9.14 35.43
CA TRP A 530 4.43 -10.42 34.76
C TRP A 530 4.75 -10.32 33.27
N LEU A 531 4.30 -9.26 32.61
CA LEU A 531 4.50 -9.06 31.17
C LEU A 531 5.99 -8.90 30.84
N GLU A 532 6.75 -8.10 31.59
CA GLU A 532 8.19 -7.92 31.39
C GLU A 532 8.99 -9.21 31.60
N LYS A 533 8.61 -10.00 32.62
CA LYS A 533 9.21 -11.31 32.86
C LYS A 533 8.86 -12.30 31.73
N CYS A 534 7.61 -12.29 31.27
CA CYS A 534 7.16 -13.09 30.14
C CYS A 534 7.92 -12.72 28.86
N ARG A 535 8.09 -11.42 28.56
CA ARG A 535 8.92 -10.91 27.44
C ARG A 535 10.32 -11.48 27.50
N THR A 536 10.97 -11.40 28.66
CA THR A 536 12.34 -11.88 28.86
C THR A 536 12.47 -13.40 28.62
N ILE A 537 11.56 -14.20 29.20
CA ILE A 537 11.58 -15.66 29.04
C ILE A 537 11.27 -16.05 27.60
N LEU A 538 10.26 -15.43 26.98
CA LEU A 538 9.87 -15.72 25.59
C LEU A 538 11.01 -15.42 24.62
N VAL A 539 11.64 -14.24 24.73
CA VAL A 539 12.79 -13.86 23.88
C VAL A 539 13.92 -14.87 24.02
N LYS A 540 14.30 -15.21 25.27
CA LYS A 540 15.37 -16.19 25.54
C LYS A 540 15.04 -17.55 24.92
N LEU A 541 13.80 -18.02 25.06
CA LEU A 541 13.38 -19.31 24.56
C LEU A 541 13.33 -19.34 23.02
N LEU A 542 12.80 -18.30 22.38
CA LEU A 542 12.78 -18.18 20.92
C LEU A 542 14.19 -18.14 20.33
N GLN A 543 15.16 -17.51 21.01
CA GLN A 543 16.54 -17.44 20.52
C GLN A 543 17.33 -18.75 20.71
N THR A 544 17.00 -19.54 21.73
CA THR A 544 17.80 -20.74 22.09
C THR A 544 17.17 -22.05 21.64
N LYS A 545 15.84 -22.20 21.82
CA LYS A 545 15.09 -23.43 21.56
C LYS A 545 13.67 -23.11 21.05
N PRO A 546 13.54 -22.49 19.86
CA PRO A 546 12.25 -22.06 19.34
C PRO A 546 11.25 -23.20 19.25
N GLU A 547 11.68 -24.41 18.92
CA GLU A 547 10.86 -25.62 18.76
C GLU A 547 10.06 -26.02 20.01
N GLN A 548 10.40 -25.46 21.17
CA GLN A 548 9.66 -25.65 22.42
C GLN A 548 8.42 -24.72 22.53
N VAL A 549 8.36 -23.63 21.76
CA VAL A 549 7.23 -22.70 21.71
C VAL A 549 6.24 -23.18 20.63
N LYS A 550 5.52 -24.27 20.92
CA LYS A 550 4.49 -24.82 20.02
C LYS A 550 3.33 -25.49 20.78
N GLY A 551 2.21 -25.68 20.07
CA GLY A 551 1.05 -26.42 20.57
C GLY A 551 0.51 -25.86 21.90
N LYS A 552 0.41 -26.72 22.92
CA LYS A 552 -0.15 -26.36 24.24
C LYS A 552 0.57 -25.18 24.93
N VAL A 553 1.84 -24.96 24.63
CA VAL A 553 2.61 -23.83 25.20
C VAL A 553 2.07 -22.51 24.69
N VAL A 554 1.83 -22.42 23.38
CA VAL A 554 1.26 -21.25 22.73
C VAL A 554 -0.16 -21.00 23.24
N GLN A 555 -0.99 -22.05 23.34
CA GLN A 555 -2.36 -21.94 23.87
C GLN A 555 -2.38 -21.30 25.26
N LYS A 556 -1.60 -21.85 26.21
CA LYS A 556 -1.51 -21.31 27.58
C LYS A 556 -0.93 -19.90 27.62
N LEU A 557 0.07 -19.62 26.78
CA LEU A 557 0.68 -18.29 26.70
C LEU A 557 -0.35 -17.24 26.28
N LEU A 558 -1.12 -17.52 25.22
CA LEU A 558 -2.14 -16.59 24.72
C LEU A 558 -3.27 -16.38 25.73
N GLU A 559 -3.78 -17.46 26.35
CA GLU A 559 -4.82 -17.39 27.40
C GLU A 559 -4.38 -16.49 28.56
N GLN A 560 -3.20 -16.74 29.14
CA GLN A 560 -2.74 -15.97 30.30
C GLN A 560 -2.33 -14.53 29.93
N ALA A 561 -1.71 -14.35 28.76
CA ALA A 561 -1.25 -13.04 28.34
C ALA A 561 -2.42 -12.09 28.06
N ALA A 562 -3.47 -12.55 27.37
CA ALA A 562 -4.68 -11.74 27.16
C ALA A 562 -5.28 -11.32 28.50
N ALA A 563 -5.50 -12.27 29.41
CA ALA A 563 -6.05 -12.02 30.74
C ALA A 563 -5.22 -11.00 31.53
N VAL A 564 -3.89 -11.13 31.58
CA VAL A 564 -3.02 -10.18 32.30
C VAL A 564 -3.04 -8.80 31.66
N MET A 565 -2.97 -8.70 30.33
CA MET A 565 -2.90 -7.42 29.64
C MET A 565 -4.19 -6.62 29.70
N THR A 566 -5.35 -7.26 29.86
CA THR A 566 -6.62 -6.54 30.11
C THR A 566 -6.57 -5.70 31.40
N THR A 567 -5.70 -6.05 32.35
CA THR A 567 -5.49 -5.29 33.60
C THR A 567 -4.53 -4.10 33.46
N ILE A 568 -3.85 -3.98 32.31
CA ILE A 568 -2.85 -2.96 32.03
C ILE A 568 -3.48 -1.88 31.14
N THR A 569 -3.67 -0.67 31.67
CA THR A 569 -4.35 0.43 30.97
C THR A 569 -3.68 0.87 29.66
N GLU A 570 -2.36 0.73 29.55
CA GLU A 570 -1.60 1.07 28.33
C GLU A 570 -1.83 0.07 27.18
N GLU A 571 -2.16 -1.18 27.51
CA GLU A 571 -2.40 -2.24 26.53
C GLU A 571 -3.90 -2.37 26.23
N ALA A 572 -4.77 -2.20 27.24
CA ALA A 572 -6.23 -2.26 27.14
C ALA A 572 -6.84 -0.93 26.66
N ILE A 573 -6.64 -0.62 25.38
CA ILE A 573 -7.10 0.63 24.75
C ILE A 573 -8.62 0.68 24.54
N PHE A 574 -9.24 -0.47 24.26
CA PHE A 574 -10.68 -0.54 23.98
C PHE A 574 -11.47 -1.01 25.19
N PRO A 575 -12.71 -0.53 25.38
CA PRO A 575 -13.56 -0.99 26.46
C PRO A 575 -13.99 -2.45 26.26
N LEU A 576 -13.99 -3.23 27.35
CA LEU A 576 -14.58 -4.56 27.35
C LEU A 576 -16.10 -4.46 27.33
N LEU A 577 -16.71 -4.97 26.26
CA LEU A 577 -18.16 -4.99 26.11
C LEU A 577 -18.71 -6.38 26.43
N GLN A 578 -19.84 -6.41 27.15
CA GLN A 578 -20.61 -7.63 27.38
C GLN A 578 -21.22 -8.08 26.05
N PHE A 579 -21.12 -9.37 25.74
CA PHE A 579 -21.76 -9.92 24.55
C PHE A 579 -23.28 -9.99 24.77
N SER A 580 -24.03 -9.15 24.06
CA SER A 580 -25.51 -9.10 24.15
C SER A 580 -26.23 -10.15 23.29
N GLY A 581 -25.51 -10.93 22.48
CA GLY A 581 -26.12 -11.94 21.62
C GLY A 581 -26.53 -13.18 22.41
N ASN A 582 -27.68 -13.77 22.08
CA ASN A 582 -28.09 -15.08 22.57
C ASN A 582 -27.82 -16.17 21.52
N ASP A 583 -27.81 -17.44 21.92
CA ASP A 583 -27.56 -18.57 21.01
C ASP A 583 -28.54 -18.62 19.82
N SER A 584 -29.77 -18.12 20.01
CA SER A 584 -30.75 -18.05 18.93
C SER A 584 -30.37 -17.02 17.85
N SER A 585 -29.83 -15.86 18.26
CA SER A 585 -29.31 -14.83 17.36
C SER A 585 -28.09 -15.33 16.60
N VAL A 586 -27.18 -16.05 17.28
CA VAL A 586 -26.00 -16.66 16.64
C VAL A 586 -26.43 -17.68 15.59
N LYS A 587 -27.44 -18.52 15.88
CA LYS A 587 -27.95 -19.50 14.91
C LYS A 587 -28.60 -18.83 13.69
N LYS A 588 -29.34 -17.75 13.90
CA LYS A 588 -30.03 -16.98 12.83
C LYS A 588 -29.10 -16.14 11.96
N PHE A 589 -27.88 -15.84 12.43
CA PHE A 589 -26.93 -15.06 11.64
C PHE A 589 -26.48 -15.87 10.40
N ASN A 590 -26.61 -15.25 9.22
CA ASN A 590 -26.25 -15.86 7.95
C ASN A 590 -24.84 -15.41 7.55
N LEU A 591 -23.94 -16.38 7.37
CA LEU A 591 -22.62 -16.13 6.82
C LEU A 591 -22.72 -15.99 5.31
N SER A 592 -21.87 -15.15 4.72
CA SER A 592 -21.81 -15.04 3.27
C SER A 592 -21.30 -16.34 2.63
N PRO A 593 -21.56 -16.57 1.32
CA PRO A 593 -20.97 -17.70 0.60
C PRO A 593 -19.44 -17.71 0.67
N LEU A 594 -18.82 -16.52 0.60
CA LEU A 594 -17.38 -16.30 0.76
C LEU A 594 -16.90 -16.82 2.13
N GLN A 595 -17.57 -16.44 3.22
CA GLN A 595 -17.21 -16.88 4.56
C GLN A 595 -17.40 -18.39 4.75
N SER A 596 -18.46 -18.96 4.18
CA SER A 596 -18.73 -20.39 4.25
C SER A 596 -17.64 -21.21 3.56
N LEU A 597 -17.10 -20.71 2.44
CA LEU A 597 -15.95 -21.30 1.77
C LEU A 597 -14.67 -21.14 2.60
N GLY A 598 -14.46 -19.96 3.20
CA GLY A 598 -13.34 -19.69 4.11
C GLY A 598 -13.26 -20.68 5.27
N ILE A 599 -14.41 -21.01 5.89
CA ILE A 599 -14.49 -22.03 6.95
C ILE A 599 -13.97 -23.38 6.45
N LYS A 600 -14.42 -23.83 5.27
CA LYS A 600 -14.00 -25.11 4.69
C LYS A 600 -12.48 -25.14 4.45
N ILE A 601 -11.92 -24.03 3.94
CA ILE A 601 -10.48 -23.91 3.69
C ILE A 601 -9.69 -23.90 5.01
N ALA A 602 -10.12 -23.13 6.01
CA ALA A 602 -9.46 -23.06 7.31
C ALA A 602 -9.47 -24.42 8.05
N VAL A 603 -10.60 -25.12 8.06
CA VAL A 603 -10.71 -26.47 8.65
C VAL A 603 -9.84 -27.46 7.91
N ARG A 604 -9.82 -27.42 6.56
CA ARG A 604 -8.93 -28.27 5.75
C ARG A 604 -7.46 -28.02 6.11
N TYR A 605 -7.05 -26.76 6.27
CA TYR A 605 -5.69 -26.43 6.68
C TYR A 605 -5.37 -26.93 8.09
N GLY A 606 -6.27 -26.77 9.06
CA GLY A 606 -6.08 -27.30 10.42
C GLY A 606 -5.99 -28.84 10.48
N ILE A 607 -6.70 -29.55 9.59
CA ILE A 607 -6.60 -31.01 9.42
C ILE A 607 -5.25 -31.39 8.79
N HIS A 608 -4.82 -30.67 7.77
CA HIS A 608 -3.50 -30.86 7.12
C HIS A 608 -2.35 -30.72 8.14
N LEU A 609 -2.43 -29.72 9.02
CA LEU A 609 -1.49 -29.53 10.12
C LEU A 609 -1.58 -30.60 11.21
N LYS A 610 -2.56 -31.51 11.14
CA LYS A 610 -2.85 -32.56 12.14
C LYS A 610 -3.19 -31.98 13.53
N VAL A 611 -3.69 -30.75 13.57
CA VAL A 611 -4.12 -30.05 14.79
C VAL A 611 -5.62 -30.23 15.03
N ILE A 612 -6.41 -30.35 13.96
CA ILE A 612 -7.83 -30.69 13.98
C ILE A 612 -8.01 -32.12 13.49
N HIS A 613 -8.87 -32.91 14.15
CA HIS A 613 -9.08 -34.33 13.83
C HIS A 613 -10.38 -34.62 13.06
N THR A 614 -11.46 -33.86 13.31
CA THR A 614 -12.80 -34.12 12.75
C THR A 614 -13.29 -32.94 11.91
N SER A 615 -13.56 -33.16 10.61
CA SER A 615 -13.92 -32.08 9.66
C SER A 615 -15.32 -31.48 9.88
N SER A 616 -16.35 -32.33 10.02
CA SER A 616 -17.75 -31.85 10.12
C SER A 616 -17.98 -31.03 11.39
N GLU A 617 -17.58 -31.57 12.54
CA GLU A 617 -17.72 -30.90 13.83
C GLU A 617 -16.90 -29.60 13.90
N ALA A 618 -15.66 -29.60 13.35
CA ALA A 618 -14.84 -28.40 13.32
C ALA A 618 -15.43 -27.31 12.41
N THR A 619 -16.07 -27.68 11.31
CA THR A 619 -16.76 -26.74 10.40
C THR A 619 -17.92 -26.05 11.09
N GLU A 620 -18.74 -26.81 11.83
CA GLU A 620 -19.85 -26.26 12.61
C GLU A 620 -19.36 -25.37 13.76
N LYS A 621 -18.33 -25.81 14.50
CA LYS A 621 -17.73 -25.04 15.60
C LYS A 621 -17.10 -23.73 15.13
N LEU A 622 -16.30 -23.77 14.06
CA LEU A 622 -15.72 -22.55 13.48
C LEU A 622 -16.82 -21.64 12.92
N GLY A 623 -17.82 -22.20 12.24
CA GLY A 623 -18.98 -21.43 11.79
C GLY A 623 -19.70 -20.72 12.94
N HIS A 624 -19.93 -21.42 14.06
CA HIS A 624 -20.51 -20.82 15.26
C HIS A 624 -19.63 -19.71 15.85
N LEU A 625 -18.32 -19.94 15.98
CA LEU A 625 -17.36 -18.94 16.46
C LEU A 625 -17.40 -17.67 15.61
N LEU A 626 -17.33 -17.79 14.28
CA LEU A 626 -17.34 -16.66 13.36
C LEU A 626 -18.64 -15.88 13.42
N LYS A 627 -19.80 -16.55 13.52
CA LYS A 627 -21.10 -15.88 13.73
C LYS A 627 -21.13 -15.10 15.04
N LYS A 628 -20.58 -15.69 16.12
CA LYS A 628 -20.48 -15.03 17.42
C LYS A 628 -19.58 -13.79 17.38
N CYS A 629 -18.41 -13.91 16.75
CA CYS A 629 -17.50 -12.80 16.49
C CYS A 629 -18.16 -11.69 15.66
N ALA A 630 -18.84 -12.03 14.56
CA ALA A 630 -19.53 -11.06 13.71
C ALA A 630 -20.59 -10.27 14.50
N LEU A 631 -21.44 -10.97 15.27
CA LEU A 631 -22.45 -10.33 16.12
C LEU A 631 -21.84 -9.46 17.23
N PHE A 632 -20.72 -9.87 17.80
CA PHE A 632 -20.01 -9.09 18.81
C PHE A 632 -19.41 -7.81 18.24
N LEU A 633 -18.77 -7.91 17.07
CA LEU A 633 -18.18 -6.76 16.40
C LEU A 633 -19.25 -5.81 15.83
N GLN A 634 -20.39 -6.33 15.39
CA GLN A 634 -21.51 -5.52 14.90
C GLN A 634 -22.04 -4.56 15.99
N GLN A 635 -21.97 -4.94 17.28
CA GLN A 635 -22.31 -4.05 18.41
C GLN A 635 -21.38 -2.85 18.53
N GLN A 636 -20.21 -2.92 17.89
CA GLN A 636 -19.16 -1.90 17.88
C GLN A 636 -19.00 -1.26 16.50
N GLN A 637 -19.97 -1.45 15.60
CA GLN A 637 -19.95 -0.91 14.24
C GLN A 637 -21.09 0.09 14.04
N LYS A 638 -20.85 1.09 13.20
CA LYS A 638 -21.87 2.03 12.74
C LYS A 638 -22.09 1.84 11.24
N PRO A 639 -23.36 1.86 10.77
CA PRO A 639 -23.61 1.88 9.34
C PRO A 639 -23.02 3.18 8.75
N VAL A 640 -22.30 3.03 7.65
CA VAL A 640 -21.72 4.15 6.90
C VAL A 640 -22.54 4.31 5.62
N ASP A 641 -23.15 5.47 5.44
CA ASP A 641 -23.79 5.81 4.16
C ASP A 641 -22.68 6.13 3.14
N SER A 642 -22.33 5.15 2.32
CA SER A 642 -21.25 5.25 1.34
C SER A 642 -21.62 4.54 0.04
N LYS A 643 -21.17 5.14 -1.07
CA LYS A 643 -21.25 4.54 -2.41
C LYS A 643 -20.23 3.43 -2.63
N LEU A 644 -19.22 3.31 -1.76
CA LEU A 644 -18.18 2.28 -1.85
C LEU A 644 -18.74 0.92 -1.42
N LEU A 645 -18.67 -0.07 -2.30
CA LEU A 645 -19.10 -1.44 -2.01
C LEU A 645 -18.34 -2.01 -0.81
N TYR A 646 -17.05 -1.69 -0.68
CA TYR A 646 -16.21 -2.17 0.42
C TYR A 646 -16.70 -1.74 1.82
N LEU A 647 -17.47 -0.64 1.93
CA LEU A 647 -18.03 -0.15 3.19
C LEU A 647 -19.49 -0.56 3.41
N GLN A 648 -20.11 -1.24 2.46
CA GLN A 648 -21.51 -1.65 2.56
C GLN A 648 -21.66 -2.91 3.41
N GLY A 649 -22.39 -2.80 4.51
CA GLY A 649 -22.76 -3.93 5.36
C GLY A 649 -21.65 -4.38 6.30
N SER A 650 -21.48 -5.70 6.44
CA SER A 650 -20.46 -6.30 7.30
C SER A 650 -19.10 -6.38 6.60
N TYR A 651 -18.04 -6.68 7.37
CA TYR A 651 -16.70 -6.88 6.83
C TYR A 651 -16.69 -7.79 5.58
N PRO A 652 -16.15 -7.33 4.44
CA PRO A 652 -16.27 -8.03 3.16
C PRO A 652 -15.36 -9.26 3.01
N GLY A 653 -14.28 -9.34 3.79
CA GLY A 653 -13.33 -10.45 3.75
C GLY A 653 -13.68 -11.60 4.69
N PHE A 654 -12.80 -12.59 4.75
CA PHE A 654 -12.87 -13.68 5.72
C PHE A 654 -12.06 -13.36 6.99
N ASP A 655 -12.53 -13.82 8.15
CA ASP A 655 -11.84 -13.60 9.42
C ASP A 655 -10.71 -14.62 9.61
N TRP A 656 -9.58 -14.36 8.94
CA TRP A 656 -8.37 -15.19 9.00
C TRP A 656 -7.76 -15.23 10.41
N PHE A 657 -7.88 -14.15 11.17
CA PHE A 657 -7.33 -14.10 12.52
C PHE A 657 -8.11 -14.99 13.49
N ALA A 658 -9.44 -14.86 13.54
CA ALA A 658 -10.26 -15.75 14.38
C ALA A 658 -10.09 -17.23 13.99
N SER A 659 -9.95 -17.52 12.69
CA SER A 659 -9.66 -18.87 12.20
C SER A 659 -8.27 -19.37 12.61
N THR A 660 -7.25 -18.50 12.60
CA THR A 660 -5.91 -18.82 13.10
C THR A 660 -5.95 -19.14 14.59
N ILE A 661 -6.65 -18.33 15.39
CA ILE A 661 -6.85 -18.57 16.82
C ILE A 661 -7.56 -19.90 17.06
N PHE A 662 -8.62 -20.21 16.30
CA PHE A 662 -9.33 -21.48 16.39
C PHE A 662 -8.42 -22.68 16.15
N ILE A 663 -7.52 -22.61 15.15
CA ILE A 663 -6.55 -23.68 14.88
C ILE A 663 -5.50 -23.74 16.01
N ILE A 664 -5.01 -22.59 16.52
CA ILE A 664 -4.07 -22.57 17.66
C ILE A 664 -4.67 -23.28 18.87
N PHE A 665 -5.96 -23.08 19.16
CA PHE A 665 -6.71 -23.75 20.22
C PHE A 665 -7.23 -25.15 19.84
N SER A 666 -6.69 -25.76 18.79
CA SER A 666 -7.02 -27.14 18.38
C SER A 666 -8.50 -27.38 18.11
N GLY A 667 -9.20 -26.37 17.58
CA GLY A 667 -10.62 -26.43 17.27
C GLY A 667 -11.55 -26.30 18.49
N ASN A 668 -11.04 -25.85 19.64
CA ASN A 668 -11.86 -25.57 20.82
C ASN A 668 -12.55 -24.20 20.67
N ASN A 669 -13.87 -24.22 20.53
CA ASN A 669 -14.69 -23.03 20.32
C ASN A 669 -14.72 -22.09 21.54
N GLU A 670 -14.85 -22.65 22.73
CA GLU A 670 -15.02 -21.90 23.98
C GLU A 670 -13.75 -21.10 24.31
N LYS A 671 -12.59 -21.76 24.32
CA LYS A 671 -11.29 -21.13 24.56
C LYS A 671 -10.94 -20.09 23.51
N SER A 672 -11.26 -20.36 22.24
CA SER A 672 -11.04 -19.41 21.15
C SER A 672 -11.88 -18.15 21.35
N TRP A 673 -13.14 -18.31 21.74
CA TRP A 673 -14.03 -17.20 22.05
C TRP A 673 -13.56 -16.39 23.27
N GLU A 674 -13.23 -17.07 24.37
CA GLU A 674 -12.75 -16.42 25.60
C GLU A 674 -11.52 -15.55 25.30
N PHE A 675 -10.54 -16.11 24.58
CA PHE A 675 -9.37 -15.36 24.15
C PHE A 675 -9.75 -14.17 23.26
N LEU A 676 -10.56 -14.36 22.20
CA LEU A 676 -10.94 -13.27 21.29
C LEU A 676 -11.74 -12.15 21.98
N HIS A 677 -12.58 -12.53 22.95
CA HIS A 677 -13.36 -11.59 23.74
C HIS A 677 -12.47 -10.72 24.63
N GLU A 678 -11.53 -11.32 25.36
CA GLU A 678 -10.53 -10.56 26.16
C GLU A 678 -9.59 -9.75 25.27
N PHE A 679 -9.08 -10.38 24.20
CA PHE A 679 -8.18 -9.77 23.23
C PHE A 679 -8.78 -8.52 22.60
N SER A 680 -10.11 -8.46 22.43
CA SER A 680 -10.80 -7.28 21.88
C SER A 680 -10.49 -5.99 22.66
N THR A 681 -10.15 -6.06 23.94
CA THR A 681 -9.77 -4.89 24.75
C THR A 681 -8.42 -4.31 24.36
N LEU A 682 -7.53 -5.14 23.79
CA LEU A 682 -6.14 -4.78 23.57
C LEU A 682 -5.97 -3.92 22.31
N GLY A 683 -5.03 -2.98 22.32
CA GLY A 683 -4.67 -2.18 21.13
C GLY A 683 -4.24 -3.04 19.94
N ALA A 684 -3.53 -4.15 20.21
CA ALA A 684 -3.12 -5.13 19.19
C ALA A 684 -4.30 -5.72 18.40
N SER A 685 -5.49 -5.81 19.00
CA SER A 685 -6.68 -6.32 18.32
C SER A 685 -7.14 -5.44 17.17
N GLY A 686 -6.81 -4.14 17.19
CA GLY A 686 -7.14 -3.26 16.09
C GLY A 686 -6.41 -3.61 14.79
N TYR A 687 -5.22 -4.22 14.89
CA TYR A 687 -4.33 -4.46 13.76
C TYR A 687 -4.18 -5.93 13.40
N LEU A 688 -4.24 -6.85 14.37
CA LEU A 688 -4.20 -8.29 14.09
C LEU A 688 -5.56 -8.84 13.63
N TRP A 689 -6.65 -8.28 14.15
CA TRP A 689 -8.01 -8.77 13.89
C TRP A 689 -8.77 -7.84 12.93
N MET A 690 -8.54 -8.01 11.63
CA MET A 690 -9.01 -7.08 10.57
C MET A 690 -10.47 -6.62 10.66
N PRO A 691 -11.46 -7.50 10.92
CA PRO A 691 -12.86 -7.09 11.02
C PRO A 691 -13.13 -6.11 12.17
N ARG A 692 -12.24 -6.02 13.15
CA ARG A 692 -12.42 -5.21 14.36
C ARG A 692 -12.47 -3.70 14.10
N LEU A 693 -11.59 -3.19 13.25
CA LEU A 693 -11.57 -1.77 12.88
C LEU A 693 -12.42 -1.46 11.65
N HIS A 694 -13.03 -2.47 11.02
CA HIS A 694 -13.95 -2.23 9.92
C HIS A 694 -15.22 -1.56 10.43
N ALA A 695 -15.53 -0.34 9.94
CA ALA A 695 -16.69 0.46 10.33
C ALA A 695 -16.86 0.67 11.86
N SER A 696 -15.76 0.64 12.61
CA SER A 696 -15.79 0.65 14.08
C SER A 696 -16.13 2.01 14.66
N VAL A 697 -16.93 2.02 15.74
CA VAL A 697 -17.25 3.22 16.52
C VAL A 697 -16.05 3.87 17.20
N HIS A 698 -14.96 3.11 17.35
CA HIS A 698 -13.72 3.57 17.96
C HIS A 698 -12.84 4.38 17.00
N LEU A 699 -13.17 4.39 15.70
CA LEU A 699 -12.49 5.21 14.71
C LEU A 699 -13.15 6.60 14.58
N PRO A 700 -12.36 7.65 14.31
CA PRO A 700 -12.91 8.94 13.90
C PRO A 700 -13.79 8.80 12.65
N THR A 701 -14.86 9.58 12.58
CA THR A 701 -15.83 9.53 11.46
C THR A 701 -15.14 9.67 10.10
N ALA A 702 -14.20 10.62 9.97
CA ALA A 702 -13.48 10.88 8.71
C ALA A 702 -12.65 9.67 8.23
N LEU A 703 -12.11 8.87 9.16
CA LEU A 703 -11.38 7.66 8.82
C LEU A 703 -12.32 6.50 8.52
N MET A 704 -13.35 6.32 9.34
CA MET A 704 -14.38 5.30 9.13
C MET A 704 -15.05 5.45 7.75
N SER A 705 -15.40 6.67 7.34
CA SER A 705 -16.04 6.95 6.05
C SER A 705 -15.08 6.93 4.86
N SER A 706 -13.76 6.95 5.10
CA SER A 706 -12.76 7.01 4.03
C SER A 706 -12.68 5.73 3.20
N GLY A 707 -13.00 4.57 3.79
CA GLY A 707 -12.79 3.27 3.15
C GLY A 707 -11.34 2.79 3.17
N ILE A 708 -10.43 3.52 3.83
CA ILE A 708 -9.01 3.18 3.95
C ILE A 708 -8.76 2.64 5.37
N PRO A 709 -8.35 1.37 5.52
CA PRO A 709 -8.17 0.77 6.83
C PRO A 709 -6.91 1.28 7.55
N PRO A 710 -6.90 1.37 8.91
CA PRO A 710 -5.71 1.75 9.68
C PRO A 710 -4.49 0.86 9.44
N LEU A 711 -4.71 -0.41 9.09
CA LEU A 711 -3.62 -1.29 8.67
C LEU A 711 -2.86 -0.70 7.46
N PHE A 712 -3.58 -0.10 6.50
CA PHE A 712 -2.96 0.55 5.35
C PHE A 712 -2.30 1.87 5.73
N SER A 713 -3.06 2.80 6.34
CA SER A 713 -2.59 4.16 6.59
C SER A 713 -1.53 4.27 7.69
N SER A 714 -1.51 3.35 8.67
CA SER A 714 -0.57 3.39 9.80
C SER A 714 0.46 2.27 9.71
N THR A 715 0.08 0.98 9.68
CA THR A 715 1.09 -0.11 9.59
C THR A 715 1.86 -0.06 8.27
N GLY A 716 1.18 0.05 7.13
CA GLY A 716 1.82 0.17 5.82
C GLY A 716 2.78 1.36 5.73
N HIS A 717 2.32 2.53 6.17
CA HIS A 717 3.15 3.73 6.23
C HIS A 717 4.41 3.57 7.10
N ASN A 718 4.28 2.97 8.29
CA ASN A 718 5.41 2.74 9.17
C ASN A 718 6.40 1.70 8.61
N ILE A 719 5.93 0.70 7.86
CA ILE A 719 6.81 -0.23 7.13
C ILE A 719 7.63 0.54 6.09
N GLU A 720 6.98 1.35 5.25
CA GLU A 720 7.68 2.16 4.24
C GLU A 720 8.66 3.16 4.87
N LEU A 721 8.30 3.78 6.00
CA LEU A 721 9.17 4.67 6.76
C LEU A 721 10.48 3.98 7.16
N ILE A 722 10.41 2.81 7.80
CA ILE A 722 11.62 2.10 8.22
C ILE A 722 12.40 1.62 6.99
N LEU A 723 11.73 1.10 5.95
CA LEU A 723 12.40 0.63 4.73
C LEU A 723 13.20 1.73 4.04
N GLN A 724 12.64 2.94 3.93
CA GLN A 724 13.32 4.09 3.33
C GLN A 724 14.59 4.49 4.10
N ILE A 725 14.67 4.18 5.40
CA ILE A 725 15.79 4.53 6.27
C ILE A 725 16.81 3.39 6.37
N GLU A 726 16.37 2.18 6.72
CA GLU A 726 17.25 1.03 7.04
C GLU A 726 17.60 0.20 5.80
N LEU A 727 16.73 0.15 4.78
CA LEU A 727 16.88 -0.69 3.59
C LEU A 727 16.61 0.11 2.29
N PRO A 728 17.35 1.20 2.02
CA PRO A 728 17.06 2.10 0.91
C PRO A 728 17.16 1.43 -0.47
N LEU A 729 18.01 0.39 -0.61
CA LEU A 729 18.10 -0.40 -1.86
C LEU A 729 16.80 -1.16 -2.14
N VAL A 730 16.22 -1.78 -1.11
CA VAL A 730 14.93 -2.47 -1.21
C VAL A 730 13.85 -1.43 -1.55
N ALA A 731 13.78 -0.32 -0.82
CA ALA A 731 12.80 0.73 -1.09
C ALA A 731 12.91 1.28 -2.53
N SER A 732 14.13 1.46 -3.04
CA SER A 732 14.37 1.86 -4.42
C SER A 732 13.93 0.79 -5.42
N ALA A 733 14.15 -0.50 -5.13
CA ALA A 733 13.72 -1.58 -6.01
C ALA A 733 12.19 -1.59 -6.22
N PHE A 734 11.42 -1.43 -5.15
CA PHE A 734 9.96 -1.28 -5.24
C PHE A 734 9.55 -0.05 -6.09
N ARG A 735 10.17 1.11 -5.85
CA ARG A 735 9.89 2.33 -6.63
C ARG A 735 10.19 2.13 -8.11
N MET A 736 11.32 1.50 -8.45
CA MET A 736 11.73 1.22 -9.82
C MET A 736 10.83 0.19 -10.51
N SER A 737 10.33 -0.79 -9.77
CA SER A 737 9.35 -1.75 -10.27
C SER A 737 7.91 -1.19 -10.35
N GLY A 738 7.67 0.02 -9.82
CA GLY A 738 6.41 0.73 -9.97
C GLY A 738 5.27 0.24 -9.07
N TYR A 739 5.57 -0.38 -7.93
CA TYR A 739 4.56 -0.82 -6.95
C TYR A 739 5.10 -0.68 -5.50
N THR A 740 4.24 -0.88 -4.48
CA THR A 740 4.53 -0.40 -3.12
C THR A 740 4.82 -1.52 -2.13
N PRO A 741 5.78 -1.35 -1.18
CA PRO A 741 6.01 -2.31 -0.11
C PRO A 741 4.76 -2.53 0.74
N THR A 742 3.96 -1.46 0.95
CA THR A 742 2.69 -1.54 1.67
C THR A 742 1.76 -2.57 1.05
N GLN A 743 1.56 -2.57 -0.27
CA GLN A 743 0.64 -3.50 -0.93
C GLN A 743 1.02 -4.98 -0.67
N ILE A 744 2.31 -5.30 -0.69
CA ILE A 744 2.82 -6.66 -0.41
C ILE A 744 2.70 -7.01 1.07
N CYS A 745 3.10 -6.12 1.97
CA CYS A 745 3.08 -6.42 3.39
C CYS A 745 1.64 -6.58 3.91
N LEU A 746 0.71 -5.75 3.46
CA LEU A 746 -0.70 -5.88 3.82
C LEU A 746 -1.32 -7.17 3.29
N HIS A 747 -0.89 -7.60 2.10
CA HIS A 747 -1.28 -8.88 1.55
C HIS A 747 -0.90 -10.03 2.49
N TRP A 748 0.34 -10.03 3.00
CA TRP A 748 0.75 -11.03 3.99
C TRP A 748 0.00 -10.91 5.31
N LEU A 749 -0.17 -9.68 5.84
CA LEU A 749 -0.78 -9.42 7.14
C LEU A 749 -2.26 -9.77 7.19
N LYS A 750 -3.05 -9.43 6.16
CA LYS A 750 -4.51 -9.67 6.12
C LYS A 750 -4.88 -11.15 6.24
N GLN A 751 -4.03 -12.03 5.71
CA GLN A 751 -4.22 -13.49 5.77
C GLN A 751 -3.33 -14.16 6.81
N CYS A 752 -2.83 -13.43 7.81
CA CYS A 752 -2.00 -13.97 8.89
C CYS A 752 -0.78 -14.77 8.39
N PHE A 753 -0.17 -14.36 7.27
CA PHE A 753 0.93 -15.05 6.58
C PHE A 753 0.64 -16.48 6.09
N TRP A 754 -0.63 -16.91 6.04
CA TRP A 754 -1.00 -18.18 5.42
C TRP A 754 -0.46 -18.24 3.99
N ASN A 755 0.12 -19.38 3.59
CA ASN A 755 0.87 -19.61 2.34
C ASN A 755 2.30 -19.05 2.25
N TYR A 756 2.72 -18.16 3.15
CA TYR A 756 4.04 -17.53 3.07
C TYR A 756 5.00 -18.00 4.16
N LEU A 757 4.49 -18.23 5.36
CA LEU A 757 5.24 -18.77 6.50
C LEU A 757 4.71 -20.15 6.87
N ASP A 758 5.58 -20.99 7.43
CA ASP A 758 5.16 -22.22 8.06
C ASP A 758 4.32 -21.91 9.32
N TRP A 759 3.38 -22.78 9.66
CA TRP A 759 2.45 -22.67 10.78
C TRP A 759 3.13 -22.35 12.10
N PHE A 760 4.32 -22.90 12.28
CA PHE A 760 5.16 -22.66 13.45
C PHE A 760 5.57 -21.18 13.57
N ASP A 761 6.00 -20.56 12.47
CA ASP A 761 6.36 -19.14 12.42
C ASP A 761 5.12 -18.23 12.48
N ILE A 762 3.97 -18.67 11.97
CA ILE A 762 2.67 -17.98 12.15
C ILE A 762 2.31 -17.91 13.64
N CYS A 763 2.45 -19.02 14.38
CA CYS A 763 2.22 -19.04 15.83
C CYS A 763 3.18 -18.08 16.57
N HIS A 764 4.45 -18.04 16.16
CA HIS A 764 5.45 -17.13 16.75
C HIS A 764 5.14 -15.67 16.45
N TYR A 765 4.69 -15.36 15.23
CA TYR A 765 4.23 -14.03 14.86
C TYR A 765 3.11 -13.53 15.79
N VAL A 766 2.06 -14.34 16.00
CA VAL A 766 0.96 -13.98 16.90
C VAL A 766 1.47 -13.76 18.33
N CYS A 767 2.35 -14.64 18.84
CA CYS A 767 2.91 -14.50 20.18
C CYS A 767 3.77 -13.24 20.33
N VAL A 768 4.63 -12.95 19.34
CA VAL A 768 5.55 -11.81 19.38
C VAL A 768 4.76 -10.50 19.34
N CYS A 769 3.80 -10.36 18.41
CA CYS A 769 2.96 -9.15 18.33
C CYS A 769 2.11 -8.95 19.59
N LEU A 770 1.64 -10.03 20.22
CA LEU A 770 0.85 -9.94 21.45
C LEU A 770 1.72 -9.56 22.66
N ILE A 771 2.86 -10.22 22.85
CA ILE A 771 3.68 -10.09 24.06
C ILE A 771 4.62 -8.87 23.99
N MET A 772 5.25 -8.64 22.85
CA MET A 772 6.25 -7.57 22.67
C MET A 772 5.61 -6.24 22.27
N GLY A 773 4.41 -6.26 21.69
CA GLY A 773 3.67 -5.10 21.23
C GLY A 773 3.39 -5.14 19.73
N ILE A 774 2.36 -4.40 19.30
CA ILE A 774 1.87 -4.45 17.92
C ILE A 774 2.84 -3.84 16.90
N ASP A 775 3.77 -3.00 17.34
CA ASP A 775 4.87 -2.45 16.54
C ASP A 775 5.79 -3.56 15.97
N TYR A 776 5.86 -4.73 16.61
CA TYR A 776 6.57 -5.88 16.08
C TYR A 776 5.99 -6.42 14.77
N GLN A 777 4.72 -6.13 14.46
CA GLN A 777 4.15 -6.43 13.14
C GLN A 777 4.89 -5.68 12.02
N VAL A 778 5.25 -4.41 12.27
CA VAL A 778 6.04 -3.58 11.34
C VAL A 778 7.46 -4.14 11.24
N TYR A 779 8.09 -4.44 12.38
CA TYR A 779 9.47 -4.96 12.41
C TYR A 779 9.60 -6.32 11.73
N LEU A 780 8.58 -7.17 11.83
CA LEU A 780 8.56 -8.46 11.15
C LEU A 780 8.55 -8.28 9.63
N CYS A 781 7.68 -7.43 9.09
CA CYS A 781 7.65 -7.15 7.65
C CYS A 781 8.98 -6.58 7.14
N VAL A 782 9.61 -5.67 7.89
CA VAL A 782 10.94 -5.15 7.56
C VAL A 782 12.02 -6.23 7.63
N ALA A 783 11.98 -7.12 8.62
CA ALA A 783 12.90 -8.25 8.74
C ALA A 783 12.75 -9.24 7.58
N ILE A 784 11.53 -9.53 7.14
CA ILE A 784 11.25 -10.35 5.95
C ILE A 784 11.86 -9.69 4.71
N LEU A 785 11.62 -8.40 4.49
CA LEU A 785 12.17 -7.70 3.32
C LEU A 785 13.69 -7.58 3.35
N LYS A 786 14.31 -7.50 4.54
CA LYS A 786 15.76 -7.62 4.70
C LYS A 786 16.26 -9.00 4.29
N HIS A 787 15.61 -10.07 4.76
CA HIS A 787 15.94 -11.44 4.40
C HIS A 787 15.85 -11.67 2.88
N LEU A 788 14.80 -11.13 2.26
CA LEU A 788 14.56 -11.24 0.82
C LEU A 788 15.39 -10.25 -0.03
N GLN A 789 16.26 -9.41 0.57
CA GLN A 789 16.91 -8.32 -0.16
C GLN A 789 17.61 -8.77 -1.44
N LYS A 790 18.34 -9.89 -1.42
CA LYS A 790 19.02 -10.41 -2.61
C LYS A 790 18.03 -10.77 -3.73
N GLN A 791 17.01 -11.56 -3.38
CA GLN A 791 15.96 -11.97 -4.32
C GLN A 791 15.16 -10.77 -4.83
N VAL A 792 14.92 -9.77 -3.98
CA VAL A 792 14.26 -8.53 -4.40
C VAL A 792 15.06 -7.82 -5.49
N MET A 793 16.39 -7.74 -5.35
CA MET A 793 17.24 -7.12 -6.37
C MET A 793 17.27 -7.94 -7.66
N GLU A 794 17.31 -9.27 -7.56
CA GLU A 794 17.29 -10.18 -8.72
C GLU A 794 15.96 -10.05 -9.49
N HIS A 795 14.83 -10.16 -8.79
CA HIS A 795 13.51 -10.08 -9.41
C HIS A 795 13.12 -8.67 -9.89
N MET A 796 13.73 -7.62 -9.32
CA MET A 796 13.64 -6.27 -9.89
C MET A 796 14.28 -6.21 -11.28
N GLN A 797 15.43 -6.88 -11.49
CA GLN A 797 16.13 -6.89 -12.77
C GLN A 797 15.37 -7.70 -13.83
N THR A 798 14.74 -8.81 -13.44
CA THR A 798 13.89 -9.63 -14.33
C THR A 798 12.47 -9.07 -14.49
N GLN A 799 12.15 -7.96 -13.84
CA GLN A 799 10.85 -7.25 -13.93
C GLN A 799 9.63 -8.07 -13.46
N ASP A 800 9.81 -9.08 -12.63
CA ASP A 800 8.75 -9.99 -12.14
C ASP A 800 8.58 -9.92 -10.61
N LEU A 801 9.17 -8.92 -9.97
CA LEU A 801 9.21 -8.80 -8.50
C LEU A 801 7.84 -8.88 -7.79
N ILE A 802 6.80 -8.25 -8.33
CA ILE A 802 5.44 -8.34 -7.75
C ILE A 802 4.88 -9.77 -7.81
N ILE A 803 5.22 -10.52 -8.86
CA ILE A 803 4.80 -11.90 -9.05
C ILE A 803 5.51 -12.77 -8.01
N PHE A 804 6.84 -12.64 -7.91
CA PHE A 804 7.65 -13.35 -6.92
C PHE A 804 7.11 -13.15 -5.50
N LEU A 805 6.95 -11.90 -5.04
CA LEU A 805 6.53 -11.60 -3.67
C LEU A 805 5.09 -12.03 -3.36
N LYS A 806 4.24 -12.17 -4.37
CA LYS A 806 2.86 -12.64 -4.20
C LYS A 806 2.70 -14.14 -4.33
N GLU A 807 3.54 -14.84 -5.04
CA GLU A 807 3.29 -16.26 -5.28
C GLU A 807 4.20 -17.17 -4.49
N GLU A 808 5.45 -16.76 -4.33
CA GLU A 808 6.45 -17.59 -3.71
C GLU A 808 6.36 -17.54 -2.18
N PRO A 809 6.39 -18.70 -1.51
CA PRO A 809 6.57 -18.78 -0.07
C PRO A 809 7.89 -18.13 0.38
N ILE A 810 7.95 -17.67 1.62
CA ILE A 810 9.15 -17.05 2.17
C ILE A 810 10.06 -18.16 2.71
N HIS A 811 10.91 -18.69 1.84
CA HIS A 811 11.83 -19.77 2.19
C HIS A 811 12.87 -19.35 3.24
N GLU A 812 13.17 -20.26 4.16
CA GLU A 812 14.23 -20.15 5.18
C GLU A 812 14.11 -18.98 6.17
N PHE A 813 12.99 -18.26 6.15
CA PHE A 813 12.72 -17.22 7.13
C PHE A 813 12.10 -17.81 8.39
N HIS A 814 12.69 -17.50 9.54
CA HIS A 814 12.11 -17.84 10.84
C HIS A 814 12.05 -16.60 11.74
N VAL A 815 10.93 -16.44 12.46
CA VAL A 815 10.69 -15.33 13.38
C VAL A 815 11.74 -15.32 14.49
N SER A 816 12.06 -16.50 15.01
CA SER A 816 13.06 -16.73 16.06
C SER A 816 14.46 -16.22 15.70
N LYS A 817 14.96 -16.55 14.50
CA LYS A 817 16.29 -16.14 14.02
C LYS A 817 16.40 -14.63 13.82
N ASN A 818 15.31 -13.98 13.42
CA ASN A 818 15.26 -12.55 13.14
C ASN A 818 14.88 -11.67 14.33
N LEU A 819 14.56 -12.28 15.48
CA LEU A 819 14.12 -11.56 16.67
C LEU A 819 15.13 -10.53 17.17
N LYS A 820 16.43 -10.84 17.10
CA LYS A 820 17.50 -9.91 17.49
C LYS A 820 17.48 -8.62 16.65
N TYR A 821 17.29 -8.75 15.33
CA TYR A 821 17.18 -7.59 14.44
C TYR A 821 15.91 -6.78 14.74
N MET A 822 14.78 -7.44 15.02
CA MET A 822 13.56 -6.74 15.43
C MET A 822 13.74 -5.96 16.74
N GLN A 823 14.49 -6.48 17.71
CA GLN A 823 14.83 -5.75 18.95
C GLN A 823 15.74 -4.53 18.70
N GLU A 824 16.62 -4.58 17.69
CA GLU A 824 17.41 -3.42 17.27
C GLU A 824 16.53 -2.34 16.67
N LEU A 825 15.52 -2.72 15.87
CA LEU A 825 14.51 -1.80 15.34
C LEU A 825 13.64 -1.21 16.46
N GLU A 826 13.21 -2.03 17.41
CA GLU A 826 12.43 -1.58 18.57
C GLU A 826 13.14 -0.43 19.30
N LYS A 827 14.44 -0.60 19.62
CA LYS A 827 15.24 0.42 20.31
C LYS A 827 15.28 1.76 19.57
N LYS A 828 15.30 1.72 18.23
CA LYS A 828 15.37 2.90 17.38
C LYS A 828 14.00 3.57 17.18
N TYR A 829 12.95 2.78 16.96
CA TYR A 829 11.70 3.29 16.37
C TYR A 829 10.46 3.19 17.28
N ARG A 830 10.49 2.42 18.38
CA ARG A 830 9.29 2.18 19.21
C ARG A 830 8.64 3.45 19.73
N LYS A 831 9.42 4.48 20.05
CA LYS A 831 8.95 5.79 20.54
C LYS A 831 8.07 6.55 19.53
N ILE A 832 8.06 6.13 18.27
CA ILE A 832 7.34 6.78 17.17
C ILE A 832 6.24 5.84 16.69
N ILE A 833 6.59 4.59 16.41
CA ILE A 833 5.70 3.64 15.75
C ILE A 833 4.62 3.13 16.69
N LEU A 834 4.97 2.75 17.93
CA LEU A 834 3.97 2.24 18.85
C LEU A 834 2.92 3.31 19.18
N PRO A 835 3.27 4.58 19.50
CA PRO A 835 2.27 5.63 19.67
C PRO A 835 1.42 5.91 18.43
N ASP A 836 1.99 5.87 17.22
CA ASP A 836 1.24 6.07 15.97
C ASP A 836 0.19 4.96 15.76
N LEU A 837 0.54 3.70 16.05
CA LEU A 837 -0.40 2.58 16.00
C LEU A 837 -1.44 2.63 17.13
N LEU A 838 -1.06 3.02 18.35
CA LEU A 838 -1.99 3.04 19.47
C LEU A 838 -2.90 4.29 19.48
N ASN A 839 -2.55 5.35 18.74
CA ASN A 839 -3.36 6.57 18.63
C ASN A 839 -4.44 6.46 17.53
N ILE A 840 -5.38 5.55 17.75
CA ILE A 840 -6.46 5.22 16.81
C ILE A 840 -7.38 6.43 16.50
N THR A 841 -7.40 7.45 17.37
CA THR A 841 -8.19 8.67 17.20
C THR A 841 -7.55 9.73 16.28
N LYS A 842 -6.23 9.64 16.03
CA LYS A 842 -5.50 10.48 15.05
C LYS A 842 -4.40 9.63 14.39
N PRO A 843 -4.79 8.64 13.56
CA PRO A 843 -3.88 7.61 13.07
C PRO A 843 -3.08 8.02 11.85
#